data_AF-A0A8C7M559-F1
#
_entry.id   AF-A0A8C7M559-F1
#
_cell.length_a   1.000
_cell.length_b   1.000
_cell.length_c   1.000
_cell.angle_alpha   90.00
_cell.angle_beta   90.00
_cell.angle_gamma   90.00
#
_symmetry.space_group_name_H-M   'P 1'
#
loop_
_entity.id
_entity.type
_entity.pdbx_description
1 polymer ?
#
loop_
_entity_poly.entity_id
_entity_poly.type
_entity_poly.pdbx_seq_one_letter_code
_entity_poly.pdbx_strand_id
1 'polypeptide(L)'
;MSNLTNSTMKMCSFADCLSRWLVAVLMLLVILLPAQAGKCPKFCICDNSKLTMACIGKNLTQVPPTIDEITVKLDLSKNDIQVLPTHAFLHIPHLTHLTLQRCNIRVVREGAFRTLGRLVSLNLANNNIEILYQESFDGLSSLKQLTLDHNRVEEIQPGAFTQLGFLNMLSLTHNQLVYIPNMAFRGLHNIKWLRLSHNSLNNLAMEAFAGLFTLTRLSLNHNELQFFPTQTMTRLAQVTRLDLSYNPMTYLGEDTVSMPKLTHLYLDHMSLQDLSDTAMSQAPLLSHLDLSHNQLRYLEPLSGPMELARLNLTGNPIHCNCYLRPLKEWAKKGKVKLMGVCAGPPHLSDEPLEGVGPMELRCRSREDMIKEEFEEQEETRERALPTAKPKKKIKCPDNCDCDVKAQHATCENRGHTKVPYGFPSNSQLLDLRSNHFHYVPSNSFPGTDQVVSLHLEHCKVREIEGGSFRGMKGLVYLYLSDNDLTSLGSETFIGAPELTYLHLEGNQLAMFPGAALAPLPSLLVLHLERNTIGKLERTGQLSSVPKLRGLYLTNNTISTIAPGALNSAHLDTLHLGSNQLAEVPTDGLSKASSLTELCLSGNSIRWVGPKAFLPVSKSLRQLYMDDMGLEKMSRDSLVGLGSGLTTLSLGGNQLEELPDLSQLTGLEVINLAHNPLLCDCTLLPLRRWMENVSLKMTATCGHPPEFRGQSVRDVHVFKSCPGESASPGKTLKGFKDTKSINPKPTLLKVTMAKAKPGKAKPMPTKPKAKPLKNPKAPASQKTRRLIKSRKSVM
;
A
#
# COMPACT_ATOMS: atom_id res chain seq x y z
N MET A 1 64.36 -43.79 -7.44
CA MET A 1 65.55 -44.50 -7.97
C MET A 1 65.20 -44.95 -9.38
N SER A 2 65.56 -44.22 -10.45
CA SER A 2 66.91 -43.90 -10.99
C SER A 2 67.46 -45.03 -11.89
N ASN A 3 67.97 -44.80 -13.11
CA ASN A 3 68.09 -43.63 -14.00
C ASN A 3 68.16 -44.18 -15.47
N LEU A 4 67.81 -43.47 -16.55
CA LEU A 4 68.65 -42.51 -17.31
C LEU A 4 70.13 -42.98 -17.45
N THR A 5 70.80 -43.02 -18.61
CA THR A 5 70.50 -42.54 -19.97
C THR A 5 71.52 -43.12 -20.95
N ASN A 6 71.20 -43.22 -22.25
CA ASN A 6 72.14 -42.75 -23.29
C ASN A 6 71.43 -42.44 -24.60
N SER A 7 71.81 -41.35 -25.27
CA SER A 7 71.31 -40.98 -26.61
C SER A 7 72.33 -40.07 -27.30
N THR A 8 72.56 -40.27 -28.59
CA THR A 8 73.68 -39.67 -29.34
C THR A 8 73.31 -38.33 -29.98
N MET A 9 74.20 -37.35 -29.84
CA MET A 9 74.07 -36.05 -30.52
C MET A 9 74.23 -36.20 -32.04
N LYS A 10 73.33 -35.57 -32.80
CA LYS A 10 73.61 -35.11 -34.17
C LYS A 10 73.63 -33.59 -34.19
N MET A 11 74.66 -33.01 -34.79
CA MET A 11 74.71 -31.57 -35.03
C MET A 11 73.66 -31.17 -36.08
N CYS A 12 73.04 -30.01 -35.89
CA CYS A 12 72.08 -29.43 -36.83
C CYS A 12 72.75 -28.34 -37.68
N SER A 13 72.28 -28.11 -38.90
CA SER A 13 72.95 -27.24 -39.86
C SER A 13 72.59 -25.76 -39.67
N PHE A 14 73.51 -24.87 -40.07
CA PHE A 14 73.34 -23.41 -40.00
C PHE A 14 72.11 -22.91 -40.79
N ALA A 15 71.70 -23.67 -41.83
CA ALA A 15 70.56 -23.35 -42.69
C ALA A 15 69.20 -23.38 -41.97
N ASP A 16 68.98 -24.32 -41.04
CA ASP A 16 67.73 -24.45 -40.29
C ASP A 16 67.47 -23.26 -39.36
N CYS A 17 68.54 -22.55 -38.96
CA CYS A 17 68.47 -21.38 -38.09
C CYS A 17 67.91 -20.16 -38.85
N LEU A 18 68.39 -19.88 -40.07
CA LEU A 18 67.88 -18.76 -40.88
C LEU A 18 66.40 -18.93 -41.25
N SER A 19 65.99 -20.14 -41.61
CA SER A 19 64.58 -20.46 -41.93
C SER A 19 63.65 -20.10 -40.76
N ARG A 20 64.00 -20.54 -39.54
CA ARG A 20 63.24 -20.22 -38.33
C ARG A 20 63.27 -18.74 -37.97
N TRP A 21 64.39 -18.04 -38.22
CA TRP A 21 64.49 -16.60 -37.98
C TRP A 21 63.60 -15.79 -38.94
N LEU A 22 63.57 -16.13 -40.23
CA LEU A 22 62.68 -15.50 -41.20
C LEU A 22 61.20 -15.72 -40.89
N VAL A 23 60.81 -16.92 -40.47
CA VAL A 23 59.43 -17.20 -40.02
C VAL A 23 59.10 -16.43 -38.74
N ALA A 24 60.02 -16.33 -37.78
CA ALA A 24 59.82 -15.54 -36.57
C ALA A 24 59.67 -14.04 -36.88
N VAL A 25 60.46 -13.48 -37.80
CA VAL A 25 60.35 -12.09 -38.25
C VAL A 25 59.05 -11.84 -39.01
N LEU A 26 58.59 -12.77 -39.86
CA LEU A 26 57.27 -12.68 -40.49
C LEU A 26 56.13 -12.68 -39.45
N MET A 27 56.22 -13.53 -38.43
CA MET A 27 55.24 -13.57 -37.34
C MET A 27 55.26 -12.29 -36.50
N LEU A 28 56.43 -11.70 -36.22
CA LEU A 28 56.51 -10.38 -35.58
C LEU A 28 55.94 -9.25 -36.47
N LEU A 29 56.09 -9.32 -37.79
CA LEU A 29 55.47 -8.37 -38.72
C LEU A 29 53.94 -8.48 -38.75
N VAL A 30 53.37 -9.68 -38.57
CA VAL A 30 51.92 -9.86 -38.39
C VAL A 30 51.45 -9.29 -37.03
N ILE A 31 52.28 -9.38 -35.99
CA ILE A 31 52.02 -8.75 -34.67
C ILE A 31 52.13 -7.20 -34.73
N LEU A 32 52.76 -6.65 -35.78
CA LEU A 32 52.83 -5.21 -36.07
C LEU A 32 51.72 -4.70 -37.02
N LEU A 33 50.68 -5.51 -37.27
CA LEU A 33 49.42 -4.94 -37.75
C LEU A 33 48.87 -3.95 -36.71
N PRO A 34 48.50 -2.72 -37.09
CA PRO A 34 47.86 -1.81 -36.14
C PRO A 34 46.55 -2.45 -35.66
N ALA A 35 46.31 -2.43 -34.34
CA ALA A 35 45.07 -2.91 -33.76
C ALA A 35 43.87 -2.31 -34.52
N GLN A 36 42.93 -3.16 -34.92
CA GLN A 36 41.83 -2.75 -35.80
C GLN A 36 40.95 -1.73 -35.08
N ALA A 37 41.18 -0.45 -35.38
CA ALA A 37 40.41 0.65 -34.85
C ALA A 37 38.93 0.43 -35.21
N GLY A 38 38.08 0.36 -34.18
CA GLY A 38 36.65 0.11 -34.31
C GLY A 38 36.03 1.03 -35.35
N LYS A 39 35.45 0.44 -36.40
CA LYS A 39 34.89 1.20 -37.52
C LYS A 39 33.58 1.83 -37.09
N CYS A 40 33.65 3.07 -36.61
CA CYS A 40 32.50 3.91 -36.32
C CYS A 40 31.46 3.82 -37.46
N PRO A 41 30.21 3.43 -37.19
CA PRO A 41 29.18 3.34 -38.22
C PRO A 41 28.99 4.70 -38.90
N LYS A 42 28.89 4.74 -40.24
CA LYS A 42 28.83 6.00 -41.03
C LYS A 42 27.71 6.96 -40.64
N PHE A 43 26.68 6.47 -39.93
CA PHE A 43 25.53 7.25 -39.46
C PHE A 43 25.65 7.68 -37.98
N CYS A 44 26.70 7.26 -37.26
CA CYS A 44 26.96 7.63 -35.87
C CYS A 44 28.17 8.58 -35.75
N ILE A 45 28.28 9.25 -34.60
CA ILE A 45 29.44 10.04 -34.18
C ILE A 45 30.14 9.24 -33.08
N CYS A 46 31.45 9.05 -33.17
CA CYS A 46 32.24 8.28 -32.20
C CYS A 46 33.40 9.09 -31.66
N ASP A 47 33.57 9.08 -30.33
CA ASP A 47 34.76 9.58 -29.65
C ASP A 47 35.52 8.38 -29.08
N ASN A 48 36.54 7.95 -29.83
CA ASN A 48 37.37 6.80 -29.49
C ASN A 48 38.26 7.07 -28.25
N SER A 49 38.45 8.33 -27.83
CA SER A 49 39.20 8.67 -26.60
C SER A 49 38.38 8.47 -25.33
N LYS A 50 37.05 8.60 -25.43
CA LYS A 50 36.10 8.43 -24.31
C LYS A 50 35.26 7.15 -24.43
N LEU A 51 35.45 6.38 -25.49
CA LEU A 51 34.68 5.18 -25.85
C LEU A 51 33.16 5.46 -25.88
N THR A 52 32.77 6.58 -26.49
CA THR A 52 31.36 7.00 -26.59
C THR A 52 30.88 7.05 -28.03
N MET A 53 29.71 6.47 -28.29
CA MET A 53 29.05 6.46 -29.61
C MET A 53 27.66 7.11 -29.52
N ALA A 54 27.33 7.96 -30.49
CA ALA A 54 26.06 8.67 -30.58
C ALA A 54 25.44 8.53 -31.97
N CYS A 55 24.28 7.89 -32.07
CA CYS A 55 23.54 7.63 -33.31
C CYS A 55 22.18 8.35 -33.28
N ILE A 56 22.18 9.61 -32.86
CA ILE A 56 20.99 10.42 -32.56
C ILE A 56 20.26 10.83 -33.85
N GLY A 57 18.94 10.62 -33.93
CA GLY A 57 18.14 11.14 -35.04
C GLY A 57 18.42 10.45 -36.38
N LYS A 58 18.58 9.12 -36.39
CA LYS A 58 18.99 8.32 -37.55
C LYS A 58 17.92 7.36 -38.07
N ASN A 59 16.69 7.48 -37.55
CA ASN A 59 15.54 6.64 -37.87
C ASN A 59 15.81 5.13 -37.73
N LEU A 60 16.59 4.75 -36.72
CA LEU A 60 16.92 3.35 -36.42
C LEU A 60 15.70 2.65 -35.81
N THR A 61 15.31 1.51 -36.38
CA THR A 61 14.20 0.68 -35.87
C THR A 61 14.66 -0.42 -34.90
N GLN A 62 15.97 -0.65 -34.79
CA GLN A 62 16.61 -1.63 -33.93
C GLN A 62 17.99 -1.15 -33.48
N VAL A 63 18.55 -1.76 -32.44
CA VAL A 63 19.94 -1.55 -32.02
C VAL A 63 20.88 -2.08 -33.12
N PRO A 64 21.78 -1.25 -33.70
CA PRO A 64 22.68 -1.73 -34.74
C PRO A 64 23.69 -2.77 -34.22
N PRO A 65 23.85 -3.95 -34.86
CA PRO A 65 24.87 -4.93 -34.47
C PRO A 65 26.30 -4.52 -34.84
N THR A 66 26.47 -3.36 -35.49
CA THR A 66 27.76 -2.80 -35.91
C THR A 66 28.34 -1.81 -34.89
N ILE A 67 27.81 -1.75 -33.67
CA ILE A 67 28.39 -0.96 -32.58
C ILE A 67 29.60 -1.73 -32.03
N ASP A 68 30.67 -0.99 -31.71
CA ASP A 68 31.93 -1.56 -31.21
C ASP A 68 31.77 -2.15 -29.80
N GLU A 69 32.29 -3.36 -29.56
CA GLU A 69 32.17 -4.10 -28.30
C GLU A 69 32.75 -3.32 -27.11
N ILE A 70 33.80 -2.54 -27.35
CA ILE A 70 34.45 -1.69 -26.33
C ILE A 70 33.68 -0.40 -26.01
N THR A 71 32.49 -0.17 -26.59
CA THR A 71 31.68 1.04 -26.32
C THR A 71 31.27 1.12 -24.85
N VAL A 72 31.64 2.21 -24.18
CA VAL A 72 31.39 2.46 -22.75
C VAL A 72 30.16 3.36 -22.54
N LYS A 73 29.84 4.25 -23.49
CA LYS A 73 28.59 5.04 -23.46
C LYS A 73 27.93 5.07 -24.83
N LEU A 74 26.61 4.86 -24.86
CA LEU A 74 25.83 4.81 -26.10
C LEU A 74 24.59 5.71 -26.01
N ASP A 75 24.45 6.60 -27.00
CA ASP A 75 23.26 7.42 -27.22
C ASP A 75 22.55 7.00 -28.52
N LEU A 76 21.34 6.46 -28.38
CA LEU A 76 20.44 6.07 -29.46
C LEU A 76 19.19 6.95 -29.52
N SER A 77 19.21 8.15 -28.95
CA SER A 77 18.02 9.01 -28.81
C SER A 77 17.43 9.48 -30.15
N LYS A 78 16.14 9.82 -30.17
CA LYS A 78 15.40 10.31 -31.36
C LYS A 78 15.39 9.30 -32.53
N ASN A 79 15.15 8.02 -32.23
CA ASN A 79 15.01 6.95 -33.22
C ASN A 79 13.60 6.30 -33.14
N ASP A 80 13.35 5.18 -33.81
CA ASP A 80 12.03 4.50 -33.83
C ASP A 80 12.16 3.03 -33.40
N ILE A 81 12.88 2.79 -32.31
CA ILE A 81 13.12 1.46 -31.74
C ILE A 81 11.88 1.05 -30.91
N GLN A 82 10.77 0.74 -31.59
CA GLN A 82 9.47 0.54 -30.93
C GLN A 82 9.43 -0.65 -29.94
N VAL A 83 10.34 -1.62 -30.06
CA VAL A 83 10.46 -2.80 -29.17
C VAL A 83 11.94 -3.07 -28.87
N LEU A 84 12.27 -3.31 -27.60
CA LEU A 84 13.57 -3.87 -27.21
C LEU A 84 13.43 -5.40 -27.06
N PRO A 85 14.02 -6.22 -27.97
CA PRO A 85 13.99 -7.67 -27.86
C PRO A 85 14.91 -8.18 -26.75
N THR A 86 14.66 -9.41 -26.26
CA THR A 86 15.57 -10.15 -25.39
C THR A 86 16.99 -10.19 -25.99
N HIS A 87 18.01 -9.93 -25.19
CA HIS A 87 19.42 -9.79 -25.62
C HIS A 87 19.71 -8.66 -26.64
N ALA A 88 18.92 -7.57 -26.70
CA ALA A 88 19.12 -6.44 -27.62
C ALA A 88 20.53 -5.80 -27.62
N PHE A 89 21.30 -5.99 -26.55
CA PHE A 89 22.63 -5.39 -26.35
C PHE A 89 23.76 -6.44 -26.21
N LEU A 90 23.53 -7.68 -26.66
CA LEU A 90 24.45 -8.82 -26.54
C LEU A 90 25.90 -8.52 -26.96
N HIS A 91 26.08 -7.72 -28.02
CA HIS A 91 27.37 -7.39 -28.61
C HIS A 91 28.14 -6.27 -27.90
N ILE A 92 27.56 -5.61 -26.89
CA ILE A 92 28.18 -4.46 -26.20
C ILE A 92 28.11 -4.58 -24.66
N PRO A 93 28.67 -5.66 -24.07
CA PRO A 93 28.62 -5.95 -22.62
C PRO A 93 29.46 -4.98 -21.76
N HIS A 94 30.10 -3.97 -22.36
CA HIS A 94 30.97 -3.00 -21.67
C HIS A 94 30.30 -1.63 -21.44
N LEU A 95 29.04 -1.45 -21.84
CA LEU A 95 28.29 -0.22 -21.56
C LEU A 95 28.19 0.07 -20.06
N THR A 96 28.41 1.34 -19.73
CA THR A 96 28.18 1.95 -18.40
C THR A 96 27.06 2.98 -18.44
N HIS A 97 26.79 3.59 -19.60
CA HIS A 97 25.72 4.57 -19.78
C HIS A 97 24.98 4.27 -21.10
N LEU A 98 23.65 4.18 -21.05
CA LEU A 98 22.80 3.95 -22.20
C LEU A 98 21.62 4.92 -22.17
N THR A 99 21.38 5.64 -23.27
CA THR A 99 20.17 6.44 -23.43
C THR A 99 19.44 6.12 -24.73
N LEU A 100 18.13 5.99 -24.59
CA LEU A 100 17.14 5.59 -25.58
C LEU A 100 15.95 6.59 -25.51
N GLN A 101 16.25 7.88 -25.32
CA GLN A 101 15.23 8.91 -25.11
C GLN A 101 14.55 9.26 -26.44
N ARG A 102 13.21 9.32 -26.47
CA ARG A 102 12.43 9.56 -27.71
C ARG A 102 12.73 8.52 -28.77
N CYS A 103 12.61 7.24 -28.41
CA CYS A 103 12.80 6.09 -29.31
C CYS A 103 11.49 5.38 -29.68
N ASN A 104 10.34 5.93 -29.28
CA ASN A 104 9.00 5.34 -29.42
C ASN A 104 8.83 3.93 -28.81
N ILE A 105 9.72 3.51 -27.89
CA ILE A 105 9.68 2.18 -27.25
C ILE A 105 8.32 2.00 -26.57
N ARG A 106 7.60 0.93 -26.92
CA ARG A 106 6.36 0.48 -26.25
C ARG A 106 6.60 -0.70 -25.34
N VAL A 107 7.41 -1.66 -25.81
CA VAL A 107 7.65 -2.93 -25.12
C VAL A 107 9.14 -3.13 -24.88
N VAL A 108 9.50 -3.30 -23.61
CA VAL A 108 10.76 -3.91 -23.18
C VAL A 108 10.47 -5.38 -22.93
N ARG A 109 11.10 -6.30 -23.67
CA ARG A 109 10.94 -7.74 -23.40
C ARG A 109 11.79 -8.19 -22.23
N GLU A 110 11.34 -9.25 -21.57
CA GLU A 110 12.12 -10.03 -20.60
C GLU A 110 13.56 -10.20 -21.07
N GLY A 111 14.53 -9.87 -20.21
CA GLY A 111 15.95 -10.01 -20.52
C GLY A 111 16.47 -9.16 -21.68
N ALA A 112 15.81 -8.06 -22.07
CA ALA A 112 16.33 -7.14 -23.10
C ALA A 112 17.75 -6.61 -22.77
N PHE A 113 18.02 -6.36 -21.49
CA PHE A 113 19.30 -5.88 -20.97
C PHE A 113 20.22 -6.99 -20.42
N ARG A 114 19.89 -8.27 -20.64
CA ARG A 114 20.57 -9.47 -20.10
C ARG A 114 21.96 -9.66 -20.71
N THR A 115 22.89 -8.82 -20.27
CA THR A 115 24.34 -8.77 -20.56
C THR A 115 24.98 -7.54 -19.90
N LEU A 116 24.19 -6.48 -19.70
CA LEU A 116 24.65 -5.15 -19.31
C LEU A 116 24.93 -5.01 -17.79
N GLY A 117 25.58 -6.00 -17.19
CA GLY A 117 25.93 -6.03 -15.75
C GLY A 117 26.90 -4.93 -15.30
N ARG A 118 27.48 -4.16 -16.24
CA ARG A 118 28.32 -2.98 -15.97
C ARG A 118 27.57 -1.65 -16.10
N LEU A 119 26.29 -1.66 -16.49
CA LEU A 119 25.52 -0.44 -16.70
C LEU A 119 25.28 0.29 -15.38
N VAL A 120 25.54 1.59 -15.36
CA VAL A 120 25.42 2.48 -14.18
C VAL A 120 24.24 3.44 -14.34
N SER A 121 23.93 3.86 -15.58
CA SER A 121 22.83 4.77 -15.91
C SER A 121 22.06 4.30 -17.14
N LEU A 122 20.73 4.21 -17.01
CA LEU A 122 19.79 3.88 -18.09
C LEU A 122 18.69 4.94 -18.17
N ASN A 123 18.60 5.62 -19.32
CA ASN A 123 17.58 6.62 -19.60
C ASN A 123 16.66 6.17 -20.74
N LEU A 124 15.42 5.83 -20.37
CA LEU A 124 14.30 5.40 -21.22
C LEU A 124 13.17 6.45 -21.24
N ALA A 125 13.45 7.69 -20.82
CA ALA A 125 12.45 8.75 -20.75
C ALA A 125 11.86 9.13 -22.12
N ASN A 126 10.67 9.74 -22.13
CA ASN A 126 10.00 10.21 -23.35
C ASN A 126 9.77 9.05 -24.36
N ASN A 127 9.21 7.94 -23.91
CA ASN A 127 8.83 6.79 -24.75
C ASN A 127 7.33 6.48 -24.53
N ASN A 128 6.85 5.31 -24.96
CA ASN A 128 5.46 4.89 -24.87
C ASN A 128 5.33 3.58 -24.07
N ILE A 129 6.16 3.36 -23.05
CA ILE A 129 6.12 2.14 -22.24
C ILE A 129 4.86 2.17 -21.36
N GLU A 130 4.01 1.15 -21.49
CA GLU A 130 2.68 1.05 -20.87
C GLU A 130 2.68 0.17 -19.60
N ILE A 131 3.47 -0.91 -19.56
CA ILE A 131 3.58 -1.83 -18.42
C ILE A 131 5.05 -2.12 -18.11
N LEU A 132 5.42 -2.16 -16.83
CA LEU A 132 6.71 -2.66 -16.37
C LEU A 132 6.56 -4.12 -15.91
N TYR A 133 6.80 -5.05 -16.83
CA TYR A 133 6.73 -6.49 -16.57
C TYR A 133 7.83 -6.97 -15.61
N GLN A 134 7.59 -8.12 -14.97
CA GLN A 134 8.62 -8.90 -14.27
C GLN A 134 9.87 -9.10 -15.16
N GLU A 135 11.08 -9.07 -14.57
CA GLU A 135 12.37 -9.22 -15.27
C GLU A 135 12.67 -8.22 -16.43
N SER A 136 11.89 -7.14 -16.59
CA SER A 136 12.13 -6.09 -17.62
C SER A 136 13.53 -5.45 -17.53
N PHE A 137 14.11 -5.44 -16.33
CA PHE A 137 15.40 -4.81 -16.02
C PHE A 137 16.48 -5.80 -15.58
N ASP A 138 16.29 -7.09 -15.83
CA ASP A 138 17.20 -8.13 -15.36
C ASP A 138 18.57 -8.11 -16.06
N GLY A 139 19.61 -8.47 -15.30
CA GLY A 139 21.02 -8.32 -15.69
C GLY A 139 21.62 -6.94 -15.42
N LEU A 140 20.84 -5.92 -15.02
CA LEU A 140 21.31 -4.55 -14.72
C LEU A 140 21.87 -4.40 -13.29
N SER A 141 22.70 -5.35 -12.85
CA SER A 141 23.12 -5.47 -11.44
C SER A 141 24.01 -4.33 -10.90
N SER A 142 24.67 -3.55 -11.76
CA SER A 142 25.45 -2.36 -11.36
C SER A 142 24.68 -1.03 -11.43
N LEU A 143 23.41 -1.06 -11.80
CA LEU A 143 22.65 0.16 -12.16
C LEU A 143 22.43 1.05 -10.94
N LYS A 144 22.76 2.33 -11.07
CA LYS A 144 22.60 3.35 -10.01
C LYS A 144 21.50 4.37 -10.32
N GLN A 145 21.17 4.57 -11.60
CA GLN A 145 20.10 5.46 -12.04
C GLN A 145 19.26 4.80 -13.14
N LEU A 146 17.94 4.79 -12.94
CA LEU A 146 16.94 4.40 -13.93
C LEU A 146 15.93 5.54 -14.10
N THR A 147 15.78 6.03 -15.33
CA THR A 147 14.88 7.14 -15.65
C THR A 147 13.88 6.71 -16.72
N LEU A 148 12.60 6.66 -16.32
CA LEU A 148 11.43 6.25 -17.10
C LEU A 148 10.41 7.41 -17.21
N ASP A 149 10.84 8.64 -16.95
CA ASP A 149 9.98 9.83 -16.96
C ASP A 149 9.32 10.07 -18.33
N HIS A 150 8.08 10.56 -18.36
CA HIS A 150 7.31 10.80 -19.59
C HIS A 150 7.17 9.51 -20.43
N ASN A 151 6.58 8.48 -19.81
CA ASN A 151 6.11 7.27 -20.49
C ASN A 151 4.58 7.18 -20.33
N ARG A 152 4.01 5.99 -20.44
CA ARG A 152 2.58 5.71 -20.26
C ARG A 152 2.37 4.63 -19.20
N VAL A 153 3.27 4.51 -18.22
CA VAL A 153 3.25 3.36 -17.31
C VAL A 153 1.98 3.44 -16.45
N GLU A 154 1.07 2.50 -16.69
CA GLU A 154 -0.18 2.30 -15.95
C GLU A 154 0.02 1.26 -14.83
N GLU A 155 0.83 0.22 -15.09
CA GLU A 155 1.04 -0.93 -14.19
C GLU A 155 2.54 -1.20 -13.93
N ILE A 156 2.86 -1.43 -12.65
CA ILE A 156 4.16 -1.99 -12.20
C ILE A 156 3.90 -3.41 -11.70
N GLN A 157 4.45 -4.42 -12.37
CA GLN A 157 4.29 -5.80 -11.93
C GLN A 157 5.25 -6.15 -10.77
N PRO A 158 4.82 -7.03 -9.85
CA PRO A 158 5.69 -7.60 -8.84
C PRO A 158 7.00 -8.12 -9.45
N GLY A 159 8.11 -7.83 -8.78
CA GLY A 159 9.43 -8.28 -9.19
C GLY A 159 10.07 -7.53 -10.38
N ALA A 160 9.42 -6.54 -11.00
CA ALA A 160 9.99 -5.77 -12.12
C ALA A 160 11.36 -5.12 -11.83
N PHE A 161 11.67 -4.85 -10.55
CA PHE A 161 12.92 -4.22 -10.10
C PHE A 161 13.86 -5.15 -9.31
N THR A 162 13.60 -6.48 -9.28
CA THR A 162 14.25 -7.43 -8.34
C THR A 162 15.78 -7.38 -8.36
N GLN A 163 16.40 -7.33 -9.54
CA GLN A 163 17.88 -7.33 -9.65
C GLN A 163 18.54 -5.96 -9.43
N LEU A 164 17.78 -4.89 -9.23
CA LEU A 164 18.30 -3.50 -9.17
C LEU A 164 18.81 -3.12 -7.76
N GLY A 165 19.53 -4.03 -7.10
CA GLY A 165 20.01 -3.89 -5.71
C GLY A 165 20.95 -2.71 -5.45
N PHE A 166 21.62 -2.18 -6.48
CA PHE A 166 22.52 -1.02 -6.39
C PHE A 166 21.91 0.30 -6.87
N LEU A 167 20.60 0.32 -7.17
CA LEU A 167 19.91 1.50 -7.68
C LEU A 167 19.81 2.57 -6.59
N ASN A 168 20.32 3.77 -6.87
CA ASN A 168 20.25 4.92 -5.97
C ASN A 168 19.10 5.86 -6.34
N MET A 169 18.69 5.92 -7.61
CA MET A 169 17.59 6.77 -8.08
C MET A 169 16.71 6.04 -9.10
N LEU A 170 15.40 6.06 -8.84
CA LEU A 170 14.34 5.62 -9.75
C LEU A 170 13.40 6.80 -10.00
N SER A 171 13.12 7.08 -11.27
CA SER A 171 12.27 8.19 -11.69
C SER A 171 11.20 7.72 -12.67
N LEU A 172 9.94 7.85 -12.26
CA LEU A 172 8.70 7.47 -12.97
C LEU A 172 7.78 8.69 -13.12
N THR A 173 8.37 9.89 -13.22
CA THR A 173 7.68 11.18 -13.24
C THR A 173 6.93 11.38 -14.57
N HIS A 174 5.69 11.88 -14.56
CA HIS A 174 4.84 11.95 -15.76
C HIS A 174 4.61 10.54 -16.36
N ASN A 175 3.81 9.75 -15.66
CA ASN A 175 3.28 8.45 -16.11
C ASN A 175 1.77 8.38 -15.77
N GLN A 176 1.16 7.20 -15.82
CA GLN A 176 -0.29 7.01 -15.71
C GLN A 176 -0.64 6.03 -14.57
N LEU A 177 0.21 5.95 -13.55
CA LEU A 177 0.01 5.08 -12.39
C LEU A 177 -1.20 5.57 -11.58
N VAL A 178 -2.20 4.70 -11.38
CA VAL A 178 -3.40 5.00 -10.57
C VAL A 178 -3.28 4.43 -9.15
N TYR A 179 -2.54 3.32 -9.00
CA TYR A 179 -2.28 2.67 -7.72
C TYR A 179 -0.84 2.13 -7.64
N ILE A 180 -0.35 1.88 -6.42
CA ILE A 180 0.86 1.08 -6.20
C ILE A 180 0.50 -0.17 -5.39
N PRO A 181 0.73 -1.40 -5.91
CA PRO A 181 0.48 -2.64 -5.18
C PRO A 181 1.55 -2.93 -4.10
N ASN A 182 1.25 -3.85 -3.18
CA ASN A 182 2.19 -4.35 -2.19
C ASN A 182 3.51 -4.80 -2.85
N MET A 183 4.65 -4.49 -2.23
CA MET A 183 5.99 -4.90 -2.68
C MET A 183 6.41 -4.44 -4.10
N ALA A 184 5.72 -3.48 -4.74
CA ALA A 184 6.02 -3.01 -6.10
C ALA A 184 7.49 -2.61 -6.34
N PHE A 185 8.17 -2.11 -5.30
CA PHE A 185 9.57 -1.67 -5.36
C PHE A 185 10.57 -2.65 -4.71
N ARG A 186 10.20 -3.93 -4.59
CA ARG A 186 11.07 -5.00 -4.09
C ARG A 186 12.37 -5.12 -4.90
N GLY A 187 13.47 -5.37 -4.19
CA GLY A 187 14.82 -5.47 -4.76
C GLY A 187 15.63 -4.17 -4.70
N LEU A 188 14.99 -3.01 -4.52
CA LEU A 188 15.64 -1.69 -4.49
C LEU A 188 16.41 -1.39 -3.18
N HIS A 189 17.33 -2.27 -2.79
CA HIS A 189 17.97 -2.27 -1.46
C HIS A 189 18.81 -1.02 -1.14
N ASN A 190 19.34 -0.31 -2.13
CA ASN A 190 20.18 0.88 -1.95
C ASN A 190 19.50 2.22 -2.32
N ILE A 191 18.20 2.21 -2.65
CA ILE A 191 17.48 3.39 -3.15
C ILE A 191 17.64 4.60 -2.23
N LYS A 192 17.86 5.77 -2.83
CA LYS A 192 17.98 7.05 -2.11
C LYS A 192 16.90 8.04 -2.51
N TRP A 193 16.45 8.00 -3.77
CA TRP A 193 15.41 8.86 -4.29
C TRP A 193 14.44 8.08 -5.19
N LEU A 194 13.16 8.14 -4.85
CA LEU A 194 12.05 7.64 -5.66
C LEU A 194 11.17 8.82 -6.09
N ARG A 195 10.86 8.92 -7.38
CA ARG A 195 10.01 9.98 -7.95
C ARG A 195 8.82 9.38 -8.67
N LEU A 196 7.63 9.68 -8.17
CA LEU A 196 6.31 9.25 -8.65
C LEU A 196 5.40 10.45 -8.95
N SER A 197 5.97 11.66 -9.02
CA SER A 197 5.23 12.90 -9.26
C SER A 197 4.58 12.94 -10.65
N HIS A 198 3.45 13.64 -10.78
CA HIS A 198 2.66 13.68 -12.02
C HIS A 198 2.26 12.27 -12.48
N ASN A 199 1.43 11.62 -11.66
CA ASN A 199 0.67 10.41 -11.97
C ASN A 199 -0.77 10.63 -11.49
N SER A 200 -1.62 9.59 -11.50
CA SER A 200 -3.00 9.63 -11.00
C SER A 200 -3.15 8.80 -9.71
N LEU A 201 -2.12 8.78 -8.86
CA LEU A 201 -2.11 7.94 -7.66
C LEU A 201 -3.16 8.44 -6.65
N ASN A 202 -4.26 7.69 -6.52
CA ASN A 202 -5.27 7.89 -5.47
C ASN A 202 -5.21 6.80 -4.38
N ASN A 203 -4.52 5.67 -4.62
CA ASN A 203 -4.40 4.57 -3.67
C ASN A 203 -2.97 4.00 -3.59
N LEU A 204 -2.47 3.80 -2.37
CA LEU A 204 -1.18 3.14 -2.10
C LEU A 204 -1.41 1.98 -1.13
N ALA A 205 -1.19 0.74 -1.59
CA ALA A 205 -1.35 -0.44 -0.75
C ALA A 205 -0.42 -0.39 0.48
N MET A 206 -0.80 -1.05 1.58
CA MET A 206 -0.13 -0.93 2.89
C MET A 206 1.38 -1.27 2.85
N GLU A 207 1.78 -2.19 1.97
CA GLU A 207 3.18 -2.59 1.79
C GLU A 207 3.78 -2.10 0.46
N ALA A 208 3.18 -1.09 -0.18
CA ALA A 208 3.67 -0.51 -1.45
C ALA A 208 5.13 -0.06 -1.41
N PHE A 209 5.57 0.51 -0.28
CA PHE A 209 6.95 0.96 -0.04
C PHE A 209 7.76 0.01 0.87
N ALA A 210 7.29 -1.21 1.10
CA ALA A 210 8.04 -2.20 1.86
C ALA A 210 9.37 -2.55 1.18
N GLY A 211 10.42 -2.78 1.97
CA GLY A 211 11.77 -3.08 1.48
C GLY A 211 12.64 -1.85 1.16
N LEU A 212 12.08 -0.63 1.11
CA LEU A 212 12.81 0.61 0.78
C LEU A 212 13.58 1.20 1.99
N PHE A 213 14.27 0.33 2.74
CA PHE A 213 14.94 0.62 4.01
C PHE A 213 16.02 1.72 3.95
N THR A 214 16.43 2.11 2.75
CA THR A 214 17.53 3.06 2.49
C THR A 214 17.07 4.39 1.92
N LEU A 215 15.76 4.53 1.60
CA LEU A 215 15.17 5.68 0.91
C LEU A 215 15.29 6.96 1.74
N THR A 216 15.77 8.05 1.12
CA THR A 216 15.95 9.35 1.79
C THR A 216 15.03 10.44 1.25
N ARG A 217 14.55 10.30 0.00
CA ARG A 217 13.71 11.29 -0.70
C ARG A 217 12.58 10.57 -1.41
N LEU A 218 11.35 11.01 -1.18
CA LEU A 218 10.16 10.55 -1.89
C LEU A 218 9.39 11.76 -2.45
N SER A 219 9.07 11.70 -3.73
CA SER A 219 8.25 12.71 -4.41
C SER A 219 6.98 12.06 -4.98
N LEU A 220 5.83 12.51 -4.49
CA LEU A 220 4.46 12.10 -4.82
C LEU A 220 3.58 13.30 -5.20
N ASN A 221 4.17 14.49 -5.36
CA ASN A 221 3.47 15.71 -5.74
C ASN A 221 2.78 15.61 -7.12
N HIS A 222 1.68 16.33 -7.32
CA HIS A 222 0.79 16.19 -8.49
C HIS A 222 0.31 14.74 -8.65
N ASN A 223 -0.60 14.34 -7.76
CA ASN A 223 -1.31 13.05 -7.76
C ASN A 223 -2.72 13.26 -7.16
N GLU A 224 -3.48 12.19 -6.95
CA GLU A 224 -4.90 12.20 -6.57
C GLU A 224 -5.15 11.75 -5.11
N LEU A 225 -4.12 11.78 -4.26
CA LEU A 225 -4.21 11.35 -2.85
C LEU A 225 -5.06 12.33 -2.04
N GLN A 226 -6.23 11.89 -1.57
CA GLN A 226 -7.15 12.72 -0.75
C GLN A 226 -6.82 12.69 0.74
N PHE A 227 -5.99 11.74 1.19
CA PHE A 227 -5.59 11.57 2.59
C PHE A 227 -4.11 11.25 2.68
N PHE A 228 -3.47 11.63 3.79
CA PHE A 228 -2.09 11.22 4.06
C PHE A 228 -2.05 9.70 4.34
N PRO A 229 -1.26 8.91 3.59
CA PRO A 229 -1.30 7.44 3.67
C PRO A 229 -0.43 6.92 4.83
N THR A 230 -0.84 7.22 6.07
CA THR A 230 -0.08 7.02 7.32
C THR A 230 0.53 5.62 7.44
N GLN A 231 -0.27 4.57 7.25
CA GLN A 231 0.15 3.18 7.42
C GLN A 231 1.33 2.85 6.48
N THR A 232 1.21 3.21 5.21
CA THR A 232 2.24 3.00 4.18
C THR A 232 3.48 3.87 4.41
N MET A 233 3.31 5.11 4.91
CA MET A 233 4.39 6.03 5.24
C MET A 233 5.22 5.60 6.46
N THR A 234 4.61 4.94 7.47
CA THR A 234 5.34 4.46 8.67
C THR A 234 6.49 3.50 8.33
N ARG A 235 6.42 2.82 7.18
CA ARG A 235 7.48 1.89 6.70
C ARG A 235 8.76 2.63 6.26
N LEU A 236 8.69 3.92 5.96
CA LEU A 236 9.76 4.73 5.37
C LEU A 236 10.69 5.40 6.40
N ALA A 237 11.13 4.65 7.40
CA ALA A 237 11.86 5.15 8.58
C ALA A 237 13.22 5.86 8.33
N GLN A 238 13.70 5.95 7.08
CA GLN A 238 14.90 6.70 6.70
C GLN A 238 14.62 7.94 5.81
N VAL A 239 13.37 8.20 5.42
CA VAL A 239 13.04 9.35 4.55
C VAL A 239 13.25 10.65 5.29
N THR A 240 14.07 11.52 4.70
CA THR A 240 14.41 12.85 5.23
C THR A 240 13.68 13.97 4.49
N ARG A 241 13.19 13.72 3.27
CA ARG A 241 12.39 14.66 2.47
C ARG A 241 11.19 13.95 1.83
N LEU A 242 9.99 14.39 2.20
CA LEU A 242 8.72 13.96 1.60
C LEU A 242 8.06 15.16 0.91
N ASP A 243 7.56 14.94 -0.29
CA ASP A 243 7.00 15.96 -1.17
C ASP A 243 5.66 15.44 -1.71
N LEU A 244 4.56 15.99 -1.18
CA LEU A 244 3.16 15.58 -1.41
C LEU A 244 2.32 16.72 -2.03
N SER A 245 2.92 17.84 -2.37
CA SER A 245 2.24 19.05 -2.84
C SER A 245 1.38 18.81 -4.09
N TYR A 246 0.30 19.58 -4.27
CA TYR A 246 -0.69 19.35 -5.34
C TYR A 246 -1.28 17.91 -5.29
N ASN A 247 -1.71 17.49 -4.10
CA ASN A 247 -2.62 16.35 -3.90
C ASN A 247 -3.86 16.88 -3.16
N PRO A 248 -5.08 16.42 -3.44
CA PRO A 248 -6.34 16.99 -2.90
C PRO A 248 -6.61 16.64 -1.42
N MET A 249 -5.63 16.87 -0.52
CA MET A 249 -5.74 16.61 0.92
C MET A 249 -6.27 17.84 1.67
N THR A 250 -7.47 17.74 2.24
CA THR A 250 -8.13 18.86 2.94
C THR A 250 -7.87 18.93 4.45
N TYR A 251 -7.39 17.85 5.08
CA TYR A 251 -7.16 17.76 6.53
C TYR A 251 -5.95 16.87 6.89
N LEU A 252 -5.21 17.23 7.95
CA LEU A 252 -4.20 16.39 8.61
C LEU A 252 -4.53 16.25 10.10
N GLY A 253 -4.86 15.03 10.54
CA GLY A 253 -5.23 14.73 11.93
C GLY A 253 -4.08 14.31 12.84
N GLU A 254 -4.40 14.03 14.11
CA GLU A 254 -3.48 13.59 15.17
C GLU A 254 -2.52 12.47 14.70
N ASP A 255 -1.25 12.55 15.10
CA ASP A 255 -0.17 11.57 14.84
C ASP A 255 0.07 11.12 13.38
N THR A 256 -0.59 11.77 12.40
CA THR A 256 -0.62 11.38 10.98
C THR A 256 0.77 11.27 10.34
N VAL A 257 1.69 12.21 10.62
CA VAL A 257 3.03 12.24 10.02
C VAL A 257 4.02 11.43 10.86
N SER A 258 3.83 10.11 10.88
CA SER A 258 4.68 9.17 11.62
C SER A 258 5.99 8.84 10.88
N MET A 259 6.95 9.77 10.91
CA MET A 259 8.22 9.68 10.16
C MET A 259 9.42 10.23 10.96
N PRO A 260 10.12 9.40 11.76
CA PRO A 260 11.06 9.87 12.79
C PRO A 260 12.37 10.50 12.26
N LYS A 261 12.65 10.41 10.96
CA LYS A 261 13.81 11.03 10.29
C LYS A 261 13.44 12.11 9.29
N LEU A 262 12.18 12.49 9.20
CA LEU A 262 11.72 13.52 8.29
C LEU A 262 12.30 14.88 8.71
N THR A 263 12.88 15.60 7.74
CA THR A 263 13.51 16.92 7.96
C THR A 263 12.89 18.02 7.10
N HIS A 264 12.34 17.65 5.93
CA HIS A 264 11.67 18.55 5.01
C HIS A 264 10.35 17.91 4.56
N LEU A 265 9.23 18.63 4.72
CA LEU A 265 7.90 18.20 4.32
C LEU A 265 7.23 19.28 3.48
N TYR A 266 6.80 18.92 2.26
CA TYR A 266 6.07 19.81 1.35
C TYR A 266 4.64 19.29 1.19
N LEU A 267 3.70 20.17 1.52
CA LEU A 267 2.25 19.96 1.56
C LEU A 267 1.56 21.17 0.92
N ASP A 268 2.21 21.87 -0.01
CA ASP A 268 1.68 23.06 -0.66
C ASP A 268 0.64 22.75 -1.74
N HIS A 269 -0.26 23.70 -2.04
CA HIS A 269 -1.31 23.57 -3.06
C HIS A 269 -2.24 22.35 -2.90
N MET A 270 -2.48 21.87 -1.66
CA MET A 270 -3.34 20.70 -1.40
C MET A 270 -4.83 21.04 -1.18
N SER A 271 -5.14 22.32 -0.93
CA SER A 271 -6.43 22.78 -0.36
C SER A 271 -6.66 22.34 1.10
N LEU A 272 -5.58 22.16 1.84
CA LEU A 272 -5.58 21.89 3.28
C LEU A 272 -6.26 23.05 4.04
N GLN A 273 -7.18 22.75 4.94
CA GLN A 273 -8.00 23.74 5.66
C GLN A 273 -7.80 23.73 7.18
N ASP A 274 -7.51 22.57 7.74
CA ASP A 274 -7.15 22.42 9.15
C ASP A 274 -6.05 21.35 9.32
N LEU A 275 -5.28 21.50 10.40
CA LEU A 275 -4.14 20.66 10.74
C LEU A 275 -4.00 20.59 12.26
N SER A 276 -4.18 19.40 12.82
CA SER A 276 -4.04 19.16 14.27
C SER A 276 -2.64 19.52 14.76
N ASP A 277 -2.54 20.14 15.93
CA ASP A 277 -1.26 20.50 16.56
C ASP A 277 -0.33 19.28 16.73
N THR A 278 -0.91 18.10 17.01
CA THR A 278 -0.20 16.82 17.18
C THR A 278 0.03 16.05 15.87
N ALA A 279 -0.43 16.54 14.71
CA ALA A 279 -0.29 15.84 13.43
C ALA A 279 1.16 15.48 13.05
N MET A 280 2.15 16.14 13.68
CA MET A 280 3.58 15.92 13.50
C MET A 280 4.33 15.53 14.79
N SER A 281 3.62 15.00 15.80
CA SER A 281 4.21 14.56 17.08
C SER A 281 5.36 13.58 16.89
N GLN A 282 5.23 12.72 15.87
CA GLN A 282 6.14 11.64 15.49
C GLN A 282 7.21 12.04 14.45
N ALA A 283 7.37 13.33 14.16
CA ALA A 283 8.38 13.88 13.23
C ALA A 283 9.33 14.89 13.92
N PRO A 284 10.07 14.50 14.98
CA PRO A 284 10.81 15.44 15.84
C PRO A 284 11.97 16.19 15.17
N LEU A 285 12.52 15.65 14.06
CA LEU A 285 13.64 16.22 13.32
C LEU A 285 13.21 17.14 12.15
N LEU A 286 11.91 17.45 12.04
CA LEU A 286 11.38 18.30 10.98
C LEU A 286 11.89 19.73 11.13
N SER A 287 12.72 20.18 10.19
CA SER A 287 13.35 21.51 10.19
C SER A 287 12.75 22.48 9.17
N HIS A 288 12.07 21.97 8.14
CA HIS A 288 11.31 22.77 7.18
C HIS A 288 9.96 22.12 6.88
N LEU A 289 8.90 22.89 7.10
CA LEU A 289 7.53 22.57 6.71
C LEU A 289 7.03 23.62 5.72
N ASP A 290 6.51 23.17 4.58
CA ASP A 290 5.81 24.00 3.61
C ASP A 290 4.32 23.63 3.54
N LEU A 291 3.47 24.60 3.90
CA LEU A 291 2.01 24.53 3.85
C LEU A 291 1.46 25.63 2.93
N SER A 292 2.28 26.20 2.03
CA SER A 292 1.87 27.35 1.21
C SER A 292 0.73 27.06 0.22
N HIS A 293 0.02 28.10 -0.19
CA HIS A 293 -1.10 28.04 -1.14
C HIS A 293 -2.21 27.03 -0.76
N ASN A 294 -2.43 26.88 0.54
CA ASN A 294 -3.56 26.16 1.12
C ASN A 294 -4.63 27.15 1.62
N GLN A 295 -5.59 26.68 2.41
CA GLN A 295 -6.75 27.43 2.88
C GLN A 295 -6.78 27.59 4.40
N LEU A 296 -5.62 27.47 5.07
CA LEU A 296 -5.47 27.63 6.51
C LEU A 296 -5.82 29.08 6.92
N ARG A 297 -6.82 29.25 7.80
CA ARG A 297 -7.19 30.58 8.34
C ARG A 297 -6.52 30.90 9.68
N TYR A 298 -6.10 29.89 10.42
CA TYR A 298 -5.22 29.98 11.59
C TYR A 298 -4.36 28.72 11.63
N LEU A 299 -3.44 28.64 12.59
CA LEU A 299 -2.68 27.42 12.90
C LEU A 299 -2.26 27.47 14.36
N GLU A 300 -2.39 26.34 15.06
CA GLU A 300 -1.95 26.22 16.47
C GLU A 300 -0.43 25.89 16.56
N PRO A 301 0.21 26.14 17.72
CA PRO A 301 1.61 25.77 17.94
C PRO A 301 1.86 24.27 17.73
N LEU A 302 2.71 23.90 16.77
CA LEU A 302 2.90 22.49 16.43
C LEU A 302 3.62 21.72 17.56
N SER A 303 2.99 20.63 17.99
CA SER A 303 3.46 19.69 19.01
C SER A 303 4.30 18.59 18.35
N GLY A 304 5.58 18.46 18.74
CA GLY A 304 6.49 17.43 18.22
C GLY A 304 7.77 17.92 17.52
N PRO A 305 7.70 18.77 16.47
CA PRO A 305 8.85 19.11 15.64
C PRO A 305 9.79 20.11 16.33
N MET A 306 10.69 19.61 17.18
CA MET A 306 11.57 20.42 18.04
C MET A 306 12.62 21.23 17.25
N GLU A 307 13.03 20.75 16.08
CA GLU A 307 14.08 21.34 15.24
C GLU A 307 13.53 22.29 14.14
N LEU A 308 12.26 22.71 14.22
CA LEU A 308 11.60 23.45 13.15
C LEU A 308 12.18 24.86 12.95
N ALA A 309 13.00 25.02 11.91
CA ALA A 309 13.63 26.29 11.57
C ALA A 309 12.78 27.17 10.64
N ARG A 310 11.92 26.58 9.80
CA ARG A 310 11.12 27.29 8.78
C ARG A 310 9.72 26.70 8.62
N LEU A 311 8.72 27.57 8.72
CA LEU A 311 7.31 27.27 8.48
C LEU A 311 6.78 28.22 7.40
N ASN A 312 6.45 27.69 6.22
CA ASN A 312 5.90 28.47 5.12
C ASN A 312 4.37 28.38 5.07
N LEU A 313 3.71 29.52 5.23
CA LEU A 313 2.27 29.75 5.18
C LEU A 313 1.89 30.75 4.07
N THR A 314 2.82 31.12 3.18
CA THR A 314 2.54 32.03 2.05
C THR A 314 1.32 31.57 1.24
N GLY A 315 0.50 32.50 0.74
CA GLY A 315 -0.69 32.17 -0.05
C GLY A 315 -1.87 31.56 0.73
N ASN A 316 -1.79 31.42 2.06
CA ASN A 316 -2.94 31.01 2.89
C ASN A 316 -3.76 32.22 3.38
N PRO A 317 -5.07 32.07 3.62
CA PRO A 317 -5.96 33.11 4.15
C PRO A 317 -5.80 33.34 5.67
N ILE A 318 -4.56 33.47 6.18
CA ILE A 318 -4.25 33.56 7.62
C ILE A 318 -4.84 34.84 8.24
N HIS A 319 -5.66 34.69 9.28
CA HIS A 319 -6.32 35.79 9.96
C HIS A 319 -5.60 36.19 11.26
N CYS A 320 -4.93 37.34 11.24
CA CYS A 320 -4.08 37.87 12.30
C CYS A 320 -4.86 38.56 13.43
N ASN A 321 -5.71 37.79 14.10
CA ASN A 321 -6.39 38.17 15.35
C ASN A 321 -5.66 37.58 16.57
N CYS A 322 -6.28 37.61 17.76
CA CYS A 322 -5.65 37.09 18.98
C CYS A 322 -5.39 35.57 19.00
N TYR A 323 -6.10 34.77 18.18
CA TYR A 323 -5.86 33.31 18.08
C TYR A 323 -4.50 32.98 17.45
N LEU A 324 -3.87 33.92 16.74
CA LEU A 324 -2.52 33.75 16.18
C LEU A 324 -1.40 34.03 17.20
N ARG A 325 -1.71 34.57 18.38
CA ARG A 325 -0.70 34.88 19.42
C ARG A 325 0.10 33.65 19.87
N PRO A 326 -0.50 32.48 20.17
CA PRO A 326 0.25 31.32 20.64
C PRO A 326 1.27 30.86 19.59
N LEU A 327 0.90 30.82 18.31
CA LEU A 327 1.80 30.46 17.20
C LEU A 327 2.96 31.46 17.09
N LYS A 328 2.69 32.77 17.19
CA LYS A 328 3.72 33.82 17.13
C LYS A 328 4.67 33.79 18.33
N GLU A 329 4.17 33.51 19.53
CA GLU A 329 4.99 33.35 20.74
C GLU A 329 5.83 32.07 20.71
N TRP A 330 5.23 30.94 20.30
CA TRP A 330 5.92 29.67 20.05
C TRP A 330 7.02 29.82 19.01
N ALA A 331 6.73 30.43 17.87
CA ALA A 331 7.71 30.66 16.80
C ALA A 331 8.88 31.54 17.29
N LYS A 332 8.59 32.63 18.01
CA LYS A 332 9.61 33.49 18.62
C LYS A 332 10.47 32.76 19.64
N LYS A 333 9.88 31.86 20.44
CA LYS A 333 10.58 31.03 21.44
C LYS A 333 11.46 29.95 20.79
N GLY A 334 10.95 29.26 19.77
CA GLY A 334 11.67 28.24 19.01
C GLY A 334 12.66 28.78 17.97
N LYS A 335 12.62 30.09 17.69
CA LYS A 335 13.33 30.75 16.56
C LYS A 335 12.88 30.24 15.18
N VAL A 336 11.63 29.79 15.09
CA VAL A 336 10.99 29.35 13.85
C VAL A 336 10.76 30.56 12.95
N LYS A 337 11.29 30.56 11.73
CA LYS A 337 10.94 31.59 10.74
C LYS A 337 9.56 31.29 10.16
N LEU A 338 8.57 32.12 10.51
CA LEU A 338 7.27 32.16 9.86
C LEU A 338 7.37 32.93 8.54
N MET A 339 6.92 32.34 7.44
CA MET A 339 6.83 32.99 6.14
C MET A 339 5.38 33.09 5.68
N GLY A 340 4.94 34.26 5.25
CA GLY A 340 3.57 34.53 4.82
C GLY A 340 3.14 35.96 5.15
N VAL A 341 1.92 36.30 4.76
CA VAL A 341 1.27 37.58 5.10
C VAL A 341 -0.06 37.30 5.81
N CYS A 342 -0.54 38.29 6.54
CA CYS A 342 -1.89 38.34 7.07
C CYS A 342 -2.88 38.64 5.93
N ALA A 343 -3.93 37.82 5.79
CA ALA A 343 -5.02 38.08 4.83
C ALA A 343 -6.14 38.96 5.43
N GLY A 344 -6.16 39.09 6.76
CA GLY A 344 -7.06 39.95 7.52
C GLY A 344 -6.65 39.99 8.99
N PRO A 345 -7.21 40.87 9.84
CA PRO A 345 -8.23 41.88 9.52
C PRO A 345 -7.70 43.00 8.59
N PRO A 346 -8.54 43.86 7.99
CA PRO A 346 -8.14 44.81 6.94
C PRO A 346 -6.93 45.70 7.29
N HIS A 347 -6.86 46.19 8.54
CA HIS A 347 -5.76 47.01 9.05
C HIS A 347 -4.44 46.27 9.29
N LEU A 348 -4.41 44.96 9.03
CA LEU A 348 -3.22 44.10 8.97
C LEU A 348 -3.17 43.31 7.64
N SER A 349 -3.99 43.63 6.65
CA SER A 349 -3.98 42.91 5.36
C SER A 349 -2.67 43.14 4.62
N ASP A 350 -2.14 42.10 3.99
CA ASP A 350 -0.82 42.02 3.33
C ASP A 350 0.41 42.26 4.26
N GLU A 351 0.22 42.52 5.56
CA GLU A 351 1.34 42.66 6.51
C GLU A 351 2.09 41.33 6.73
N PRO A 352 3.44 41.31 6.74
CA PRO A 352 4.20 40.08 6.93
C PRO A 352 3.97 39.42 8.29
N LEU A 353 3.72 38.10 8.29
CA LEU A 353 3.50 37.30 9.51
C LEU A 353 4.68 37.37 10.49
N GLU A 354 5.90 37.67 10.03
CA GLU A 354 7.07 37.86 10.89
C GLU A 354 6.99 39.21 11.65
N GLY A 355 6.50 40.28 11.00
CA GLY A 355 6.50 41.66 11.49
C GLY A 355 5.45 41.99 12.55
N VAL A 356 4.20 41.55 12.36
CA VAL A 356 3.05 41.95 13.22
C VAL A 356 3.30 41.69 14.71
N GLY A 357 3.13 42.70 15.56
CA GLY A 357 3.35 42.62 16.99
C GLY A 357 2.22 41.94 17.77
N PRO A 358 2.49 41.28 18.92
CA PRO A 358 1.46 40.65 19.76
C PRO A 358 0.37 41.62 20.27
N MET A 359 0.64 42.93 20.26
CA MET A 359 -0.28 43.99 20.67
C MET A 359 -1.17 44.51 19.53
N GLU A 360 -0.84 44.19 18.28
CA GLU A 360 -1.71 44.39 17.11
C GLU A 360 -2.66 43.20 16.91
N LEU A 361 -2.20 41.97 17.24
CA LEU A 361 -3.01 40.75 17.25
C LEU A 361 -4.15 40.81 18.29
N ARG A 362 -5.22 41.53 17.98
CA ARG A 362 -6.39 41.75 18.85
C ARG A 362 -7.54 40.84 18.45
N CYS A 363 -8.35 40.47 19.43
CA CYS A 363 -9.73 40.06 19.18
C CYS A 363 -10.63 41.21 19.62
N ARG A 364 -11.59 41.58 18.78
CA ARG A 364 -12.63 42.55 19.11
C ARG A 364 -13.75 41.87 19.90
N SER A 365 -14.61 42.66 20.55
CA SER A 365 -15.89 42.12 21.02
C SER A 365 -16.81 41.82 19.83
N ARG A 366 -17.89 41.10 20.09
CA ARG A 366 -18.84 40.71 19.05
C ARG A 366 -19.61 41.91 18.48
N GLU A 367 -19.75 42.98 19.26
CA GLU A 367 -20.39 44.24 18.87
C GLU A 367 -19.54 45.05 17.89
N ASP A 368 -18.22 45.18 18.15
CA ASP A 368 -17.33 45.97 17.28
C ASP A 368 -17.08 45.30 15.91
N MET A 369 -17.18 43.97 15.84
CA MET A 369 -17.08 43.22 14.58
C MET A 369 -18.31 43.46 13.69
N ILE A 370 -19.50 43.63 14.29
CA ILE A 370 -20.73 43.98 13.57
C ILE A 370 -20.66 45.42 13.02
N LYS A 371 -19.96 46.35 13.69
CA LYS A 371 -19.75 47.70 13.15
C LYS A 371 -18.91 47.71 11.87
N GLU A 372 -17.77 47.01 11.85
CA GLU A 372 -16.94 46.98 10.63
C GLU A 372 -17.66 46.27 9.47
N GLU A 373 -18.45 45.21 9.73
CA GLU A 373 -19.32 44.62 8.69
C GLU A 373 -20.37 45.60 8.13
N PHE A 374 -20.76 46.65 8.86
CA PHE A 374 -21.64 47.70 8.36
C PHE A 374 -20.87 48.83 7.67
N GLU A 375 -19.75 49.27 8.23
CA GLU A 375 -18.95 50.40 7.73
C GLU A 375 -18.24 50.04 6.39
N GLU A 376 -17.66 48.85 6.25
CA GLU A 376 -17.13 48.38 4.94
C GLU A 376 -18.22 48.19 3.88
N GLN A 377 -19.47 47.96 4.30
CA GLN A 377 -20.63 47.86 3.41
C GLN A 377 -21.18 49.22 2.93
N GLU A 378 -20.72 50.35 3.46
CA GLU A 378 -21.08 51.68 2.96
C GLU A 378 -20.01 52.26 2.02
N GLU A 379 -18.72 52.24 2.37
CA GLU A 379 -17.66 52.76 1.48
C GLU A 379 -17.60 52.01 0.12
N THR A 380 -17.92 50.71 0.11
CA THR A 380 -17.96 49.91 -1.13
C THR A 380 -19.21 50.16 -1.99
N ARG A 381 -20.23 50.89 -1.50
CA ARG A 381 -21.47 51.18 -2.26
C ARG A 381 -21.41 52.41 -3.14
N GLU A 382 -20.64 53.44 -2.79
CA GLU A 382 -20.70 54.72 -3.52
C GLU A 382 -19.97 54.74 -4.88
N ARG A 383 -19.13 53.74 -5.18
CA ARG A 383 -18.25 53.73 -6.38
C ARG A 383 -18.70 52.84 -7.54
N ALA A 384 -19.91 52.29 -7.54
CA ALA A 384 -20.38 51.39 -8.61
C ALA A 384 -21.77 51.79 -9.19
N LEU A 385 -21.76 52.58 -10.27
CA LEU A 385 -22.94 52.77 -11.14
C LEU A 385 -23.22 51.50 -11.99
N PRO A 386 -24.45 51.27 -12.47
CA PRO A 386 -24.99 49.91 -12.50
C PRO A 386 -25.08 49.24 -13.87
N THR A 387 -24.77 47.94 -13.92
CA THR A 387 -25.30 47.02 -14.95
C THR A 387 -25.66 45.65 -14.37
N ALA A 388 -26.81 45.12 -14.82
CA ALA A 388 -27.26 43.72 -14.71
C ALA A 388 -27.53 43.11 -13.29
N LYS A 389 -28.81 43.21 -12.89
CA LYS A 389 -29.64 42.25 -12.11
C LYS A 389 -28.96 41.38 -11.01
N PRO A 390 -29.40 41.45 -9.74
CA PRO A 390 -28.76 40.71 -8.65
C PRO A 390 -28.93 39.19 -8.78
N LYS A 391 -27.80 38.46 -8.81
CA LYS A 391 -27.75 37.06 -8.37
C LYS A 391 -27.94 37.04 -6.85
N LYS A 392 -28.71 36.08 -6.32
CA LYS A 392 -28.89 35.93 -4.86
C LYS A 392 -27.53 35.72 -4.18
N LYS A 393 -27.24 36.47 -3.11
CA LYS A 393 -26.17 36.09 -2.16
C LYS A 393 -26.54 34.71 -1.60
N ILE A 394 -25.73 33.70 -1.90
CA ILE A 394 -25.85 32.37 -1.27
C ILE A 394 -25.37 32.55 0.17
N LYS A 395 -26.24 32.30 1.14
CA LYS A 395 -25.84 32.21 2.56
C LYS A 395 -25.44 30.77 2.84
N CYS A 396 -24.26 30.58 3.43
CA CYS A 396 -23.90 29.33 4.12
C CYS A 396 -24.95 29.01 5.20
N PRO A 397 -25.19 27.73 5.55
CA PRO A 397 -26.10 27.41 6.65
C PRO A 397 -25.59 27.94 8.00
N ASP A 398 -26.50 28.20 8.93
CA ASP A 398 -26.14 28.71 10.27
C ASP A 398 -25.24 27.73 11.02
N ASN A 399 -24.17 28.23 11.64
CA ASN A 399 -23.12 27.44 12.29
C ASN A 399 -22.45 26.40 11.37
N CYS A 400 -22.14 26.81 10.14
CA CYS A 400 -21.23 26.15 9.20
C CYS A 400 -20.25 27.18 8.64
N ASP A 401 -19.16 26.71 8.02
CA ASP A 401 -18.25 27.50 7.19
C ASP A 401 -18.35 27.01 5.74
N CYS A 402 -18.43 27.93 4.78
CA CYS A 402 -18.61 27.58 3.37
C CYS A 402 -17.65 28.41 2.52
N ASP A 403 -16.54 27.81 2.10
CA ASP A 403 -15.60 28.46 1.20
C ASP A 403 -16.00 28.24 -0.27
N VAL A 404 -16.59 29.29 -0.85
CA VAL A 404 -17.07 29.30 -2.23
C VAL A 404 -15.91 29.25 -3.25
N LYS A 405 -14.68 29.60 -2.85
CA LYS A 405 -13.48 29.51 -3.71
C LYS A 405 -12.86 28.11 -3.65
N ALA A 406 -12.67 27.58 -2.45
CA ALA A 406 -12.14 26.23 -2.23
C ALA A 406 -13.17 25.12 -2.49
N GLN A 407 -14.42 25.48 -2.79
CA GLN A 407 -15.51 24.56 -3.13
C GLN A 407 -15.79 23.57 -1.98
N HIS A 408 -15.75 24.07 -0.74
CA HIS A 408 -15.94 23.29 0.47
C HIS A 408 -17.03 23.90 1.35
N ALA A 409 -17.77 23.04 2.06
CA ALA A 409 -18.55 23.45 3.23
C ALA A 409 -18.31 22.48 4.38
N THR A 410 -18.00 22.99 5.57
CA THR A 410 -17.86 22.21 6.80
C THR A 410 -18.82 22.69 7.88
N CYS A 411 -19.43 21.74 8.58
CA CYS A 411 -20.14 21.92 9.83
C CYS A 411 -19.63 20.93 10.89
N GLU A 412 -18.37 20.48 10.81
CA GLU A 412 -17.79 19.50 11.74
C GLU A 412 -17.94 19.94 13.20
N ASN A 413 -18.35 19.00 14.06
CA ASN A 413 -18.41 19.15 15.52
C ASN A 413 -19.20 20.40 15.99
N ARG A 414 -20.14 20.89 15.17
CA ARG A 414 -20.95 22.09 15.46
C ARG A 414 -22.21 21.79 16.27
N GLY A 415 -22.38 20.55 16.73
CA GLY A 415 -23.50 20.11 17.57
C GLY A 415 -24.83 19.98 16.82
N HIS A 416 -24.79 19.89 15.49
CA HIS A 416 -26.00 19.82 14.67
C HIS A 416 -26.77 18.52 14.91
N THR A 417 -28.07 18.66 15.15
CA THR A 417 -29.03 17.55 15.32
C THR A 417 -29.88 17.27 14.08
N LYS A 418 -29.67 18.02 13.01
CA LYS A 418 -30.26 17.86 11.68
C LYS A 418 -29.26 18.31 10.63
N VAL A 419 -29.30 17.71 9.44
CA VAL A 419 -28.48 18.17 8.30
C VAL A 419 -28.82 19.64 7.98
N PRO A 420 -27.84 20.56 7.98
CA PRO A 420 -28.07 21.96 7.61
C PRO A 420 -28.47 22.11 6.13
N TYR A 421 -29.10 23.22 5.76
CA TYR A 421 -29.58 23.47 4.40
C TYR A 421 -29.11 24.83 3.87
N GLY A 422 -28.83 24.91 2.57
CA GLY A 422 -28.31 26.13 1.93
C GLY A 422 -26.81 26.10 1.58
N PHE A 423 -26.19 24.92 1.49
CA PHE A 423 -24.82 24.78 1.00
C PHE A 423 -24.64 25.42 -0.40
N PRO A 424 -23.44 25.94 -0.74
CA PRO A 424 -23.14 26.40 -2.09
C PRO A 424 -23.35 25.29 -3.13
N SER A 425 -24.02 25.63 -4.24
CA SER A 425 -24.24 24.68 -5.34
C SER A 425 -22.97 24.34 -6.15
N ASN A 426 -21.83 24.90 -5.76
CA ASN A 426 -20.51 24.59 -6.28
C ASN A 426 -19.58 23.94 -5.22
N SER A 427 -20.10 23.50 -4.07
CA SER A 427 -19.33 22.69 -3.13
C SER A 427 -19.06 21.30 -3.72
N GLN A 428 -17.80 20.90 -3.73
CA GLN A 428 -17.32 19.56 -4.08
C GLN A 428 -17.04 18.68 -2.86
N LEU A 429 -16.67 19.27 -1.72
CA LEU A 429 -16.58 18.54 -0.45
C LEU A 429 -17.56 19.11 0.57
N LEU A 430 -18.26 18.22 1.26
CA LEU A 430 -19.20 18.55 2.33
C LEU A 430 -18.84 17.76 3.58
N ASP A 431 -18.31 18.45 4.59
CA ASP A 431 -17.92 17.86 5.86
C ASP A 431 -18.96 18.12 6.95
N LEU A 432 -19.55 17.04 7.48
CA LEU A 432 -20.56 17.08 8.52
C LEU A 432 -20.21 16.16 9.69
N ARG A 433 -18.96 15.68 9.80
CA ARG A 433 -18.56 14.69 10.81
C ARG A 433 -18.71 15.17 12.26
N SER A 434 -18.66 14.24 13.21
CA SER A 434 -18.70 14.52 14.66
C SER A 434 -19.98 15.24 15.15
N ASN A 435 -21.09 15.15 14.41
CA ASN A 435 -22.39 15.77 14.76
C ASN A 435 -23.35 14.78 15.47
N HIS A 436 -24.63 15.14 15.57
CA HIS A 436 -25.62 14.46 16.41
C HIS A 436 -26.94 14.21 15.65
N PHE A 437 -26.86 13.85 14.36
CA PHE A 437 -28.02 13.81 13.47
C PHE A 437 -29.06 12.75 13.87
N HIS A 438 -28.62 11.57 14.32
CA HIS A 438 -29.44 10.40 14.68
C HIS A 438 -30.32 9.78 13.57
N TYR A 439 -30.88 10.60 12.69
CA TYR A 439 -31.74 10.21 11.57
C TYR A 439 -31.46 11.14 10.39
N VAL A 440 -31.28 10.58 9.19
CA VAL A 440 -31.09 11.35 7.96
C VAL A 440 -32.36 11.21 7.10
N PRO A 441 -33.17 12.28 6.94
CA PRO A 441 -34.39 12.24 6.12
C PRO A 441 -34.11 12.28 4.61
N SER A 442 -35.12 11.90 3.84
CA SER A 442 -35.14 11.94 2.38
C SER A 442 -34.89 13.36 1.85
N ASN A 443 -34.08 13.48 0.81
CA ASN A 443 -33.66 14.76 0.22
C ASN A 443 -32.91 15.69 1.20
N SER A 444 -32.17 15.15 2.18
CA SER A 444 -31.37 15.93 3.15
C SER A 444 -30.37 16.90 2.54
N PHE A 445 -29.92 16.66 1.30
CA PHE A 445 -28.88 17.43 0.63
C PHE A 445 -29.43 18.15 -0.63
N PRO A 446 -30.26 19.19 -0.48
CA PRO A 446 -30.86 19.90 -1.61
C PRO A 446 -29.84 20.86 -2.27
N GLY A 447 -29.60 20.68 -3.57
CA GLY A 447 -28.75 21.57 -4.37
C GLY A 447 -27.25 21.31 -4.28
N THR A 448 -26.85 20.13 -3.81
CA THR A 448 -25.45 19.68 -3.66
C THR A 448 -25.01 18.76 -4.81
N ASP A 449 -25.51 18.96 -6.02
CA ASP A 449 -25.31 18.03 -7.15
C ASP A 449 -23.84 17.91 -7.62
N GLN A 450 -23.00 18.88 -7.25
CA GLN A 450 -21.56 18.93 -7.49
C GLN A 450 -20.70 18.31 -6.37
N VAL A 451 -21.29 17.86 -5.25
CA VAL A 451 -20.53 17.27 -4.14
C VAL A 451 -19.98 15.91 -4.54
N VAL A 452 -18.65 15.78 -4.47
CA VAL A 452 -17.82 14.60 -4.79
C VAL A 452 -17.52 13.76 -3.55
N SER A 453 -17.31 14.39 -2.38
CA SER A 453 -17.11 13.71 -1.09
C SER A 453 -18.03 14.25 0.00
N LEU A 454 -18.66 13.34 0.75
CA LEU A 454 -19.53 13.64 1.89
C LEU A 454 -19.08 12.86 3.14
N HIS A 455 -18.72 13.61 4.19
CA HIS A 455 -18.32 13.09 5.50
C HIS A 455 -19.48 13.15 6.51
N LEU A 456 -19.84 12.00 7.09
CA LEU A 456 -20.89 11.79 8.10
C LEU A 456 -20.40 10.85 9.24
N GLU A 457 -19.09 10.71 9.42
CA GLU A 457 -18.46 9.92 10.47
C GLU A 457 -18.88 10.40 11.87
N HIS A 458 -18.99 9.47 12.84
CA HIS A 458 -19.27 9.77 14.25
C HIS A 458 -20.59 10.54 14.53
N CYS A 459 -21.51 10.60 13.56
CA CYS A 459 -22.74 11.41 13.63
C CYS A 459 -23.91 10.77 14.40
N LYS A 460 -23.69 9.60 15.02
CA LYS A 460 -24.64 8.81 15.83
C LYS A 460 -25.92 8.45 15.07
N VAL A 461 -25.85 8.32 13.74
CA VAL A 461 -26.96 8.02 12.82
C VAL A 461 -27.40 6.56 12.99
N ARG A 462 -28.71 6.34 13.17
CA ARG A 462 -29.34 5.02 13.38
C ARG A 462 -30.07 4.50 12.15
N GLU A 463 -30.59 5.44 11.37
CA GLU A 463 -31.49 5.20 10.26
C GLU A 463 -31.31 6.32 9.21
N ILE A 464 -31.40 5.94 7.93
CA ILE A 464 -31.31 6.82 6.77
C ILE A 464 -32.53 6.52 5.90
N GLU A 465 -33.33 7.55 5.58
CA GLU A 465 -34.54 7.38 4.78
C GLU A 465 -34.22 7.16 3.29
N GLY A 466 -35.13 6.50 2.57
CA GLY A 466 -35.02 6.31 1.12
C GLY A 466 -34.86 7.63 0.37
N GLY A 467 -33.88 7.72 -0.52
CA GLY A 467 -33.57 8.94 -1.26
C GLY A 467 -32.98 10.07 -0.40
N SER A 468 -32.31 9.77 0.71
CA SER A 468 -31.58 10.79 1.50
C SER A 468 -30.55 11.55 0.67
N PHE A 469 -29.78 10.85 -0.16
CA PHE A 469 -28.74 11.39 -1.05
C PHE A 469 -29.27 11.82 -2.43
N ARG A 470 -30.59 12.05 -2.55
CA ARG A 470 -31.24 12.25 -3.85
C ARG A 470 -30.85 13.57 -4.50
N GLY A 471 -30.08 13.46 -5.58
CA GLY A 471 -29.63 14.59 -6.39
C GLY A 471 -28.12 14.82 -6.33
N MET A 472 -27.40 14.12 -5.46
CA MET A 472 -25.93 14.16 -5.33
C MET A 472 -25.26 13.41 -6.48
N LYS A 473 -25.43 13.91 -7.71
CA LYS A 473 -25.01 13.23 -8.94
C LYS A 473 -23.51 13.02 -9.04
N GLY A 474 -22.72 13.99 -8.56
CA GLY A 474 -21.25 13.94 -8.57
C GLY A 474 -20.63 13.14 -7.42
N LEU A 475 -21.42 12.54 -6.52
CA LEU A 475 -20.89 11.92 -5.30
C LEU A 475 -20.11 10.63 -5.62
N VAL A 476 -18.82 10.63 -5.33
CA VAL A 476 -17.88 9.52 -5.56
C VAL A 476 -17.48 8.84 -4.24
N TYR A 477 -17.42 9.60 -3.13
CA TYR A 477 -17.03 9.14 -1.81
C TYR A 477 -18.12 9.44 -0.77
N LEU A 478 -18.50 8.44 0.03
CA LEU A 478 -19.45 8.61 1.13
C LEU A 478 -18.94 7.90 2.39
N TYR A 479 -18.73 8.68 3.45
CA TYR A 479 -18.27 8.20 4.75
C TYR A 479 -19.41 8.20 5.76
N LEU A 480 -19.85 6.99 6.16
CA LEU A 480 -20.87 6.74 7.18
C LEU A 480 -20.28 5.96 8.38
N SER A 481 -18.96 5.96 8.50
CA SER A 481 -18.18 5.18 9.47
C SER A 481 -18.52 5.52 10.93
N ASP A 482 -18.44 4.51 11.80
CA ASP A 482 -18.59 4.61 13.26
C ASP A 482 -19.86 5.38 13.68
N ASN A 483 -21.00 4.88 13.20
CA ASN A 483 -22.37 5.33 13.49
C ASN A 483 -23.19 4.19 14.15
N ASP A 484 -24.47 4.43 14.45
CA ASP A 484 -25.39 3.45 15.07
C ASP A 484 -26.20 2.65 14.01
N LEU A 485 -25.79 2.57 12.74
CA LEU A 485 -26.63 2.01 11.67
C LEU A 485 -26.86 0.50 11.84
N THR A 486 -28.12 0.09 11.98
CA THR A 486 -28.51 -1.34 12.16
C THR A 486 -28.94 -2.02 10.86
N SER A 487 -29.43 -1.26 9.88
CA SER A 487 -29.80 -1.72 8.55
C SER A 487 -29.79 -0.55 7.55
N LEU A 488 -29.86 -0.86 6.25
CA LEU A 488 -30.00 0.13 5.17
C LEU A 488 -31.15 -0.28 4.25
N GLY A 489 -32.04 0.66 3.93
CA GLY A 489 -33.19 0.43 3.04
C GLY A 489 -32.78 0.35 1.57
N SER A 490 -33.55 -0.37 0.74
CA SER A 490 -33.28 -0.51 -0.70
C SER A 490 -33.22 0.82 -1.47
N GLU A 491 -33.84 1.87 -0.94
CA GLU A 491 -33.91 3.19 -1.58
C GLU A 491 -32.86 4.19 -1.07
N THR A 492 -32.03 3.82 -0.09
CA THR A 492 -31.13 4.72 0.66
C THR A 492 -30.29 5.63 -0.27
N PHE A 493 -29.56 5.01 -1.21
CA PHE A 493 -28.61 5.70 -2.09
C PHE A 493 -29.21 6.11 -3.45
N ILE A 494 -30.54 6.14 -3.60
CA ILE A 494 -31.19 6.59 -4.85
C ILE A 494 -30.85 8.06 -5.11
N GLY A 495 -30.13 8.29 -6.21
CA GLY A 495 -29.75 9.62 -6.70
C GLY A 495 -28.26 9.97 -6.56
N ALA A 496 -27.42 9.04 -6.10
CA ALA A 496 -25.96 9.13 -6.12
C ALA A 496 -25.35 8.00 -7.00
N PRO A 497 -25.52 8.05 -8.34
CA PRO A 497 -25.20 6.92 -9.22
C PRO A 497 -23.70 6.66 -9.41
N GLU A 498 -22.85 7.69 -9.24
CA GLU A 498 -21.39 7.59 -9.40
C GLU A 498 -20.65 7.24 -8.10
N LEU A 499 -21.38 6.87 -7.04
CA LEU A 499 -20.77 6.51 -5.76
C LEU A 499 -19.88 5.28 -5.95
N THR A 500 -18.58 5.50 -5.76
CA THR A 500 -17.51 4.56 -6.14
C THR A 500 -16.85 3.96 -4.88
N TYR A 501 -16.81 4.72 -3.79
CA TYR A 501 -16.28 4.32 -2.48
C TYR A 501 -17.32 4.57 -1.40
N LEU A 502 -17.70 3.51 -0.68
CA LEU A 502 -18.68 3.57 0.41
C LEU A 502 -18.07 2.99 1.69
N HIS A 503 -18.01 3.83 2.72
CA HIS A 503 -17.47 3.49 4.04
C HIS A 503 -18.60 3.36 5.06
N LEU A 504 -18.76 2.16 5.63
CA LEU A 504 -19.80 1.76 6.59
C LEU A 504 -19.21 0.99 7.79
N GLU A 505 -17.89 0.98 7.94
CA GLU A 505 -17.19 0.32 9.04
C GLU A 505 -17.60 0.89 10.42
N GLY A 506 -17.54 0.08 11.47
CA GLY A 506 -17.86 0.52 12.84
C GLY A 506 -19.36 0.73 13.13
N ASN A 507 -20.23 0.20 12.28
CA ASN A 507 -21.68 0.26 12.46
C ASN A 507 -22.24 -1.03 13.09
N GLN A 508 -23.57 -1.14 13.19
CA GLN A 508 -24.28 -2.23 13.84
C GLN A 508 -25.03 -3.12 12.81
N LEU A 509 -24.60 -3.14 11.55
CA LEU A 509 -25.30 -3.84 10.46
C LEU A 509 -25.29 -5.36 10.70
N ALA A 510 -26.46 -5.96 10.91
CA ALA A 510 -26.62 -7.39 11.18
C ALA A 510 -26.71 -8.27 9.90
N MET A 511 -26.92 -7.63 8.75
CA MET A 511 -27.09 -8.27 7.44
C MET A 511 -26.34 -7.49 6.37
N PHE A 512 -25.81 -8.19 5.36
CA PHE A 512 -25.15 -7.53 4.24
C PHE A 512 -26.13 -6.65 3.44
N PRO A 513 -25.86 -5.35 3.23
CA PRO A 513 -26.85 -4.37 2.76
C PRO A 513 -27.13 -4.40 1.24
N GLY A 514 -26.97 -5.55 0.57
CA GLY A 514 -26.97 -5.66 -0.89
C GLY A 514 -28.22 -5.14 -1.62
N ALA A 515 -29.37 -5.08 -0.95
CA ALA A 515 -30.58 -4.45 -1.49
C ALA A 515 -30.46 -2.91 -1.55
N ALA A 516 -29.76 -2.28 -0.60
CA ALA A 516 -29.46 -0.85 -0.59
C ALA A 516 -28.39 -0.47 -1.62
N LEU A 517 -27.49 -1.40 -1.97
CA LEU A 517 -26.41 -1.20 -2.95
C LEU A 517 -26.90 -1.29 -4.42
N ALA A 518 -28.14 -1.74 -4.66
CA ALA A 518 -28.68 -1.93 -6.00
C ALA A 518 -28.71 -0.70 -6.94
N PRO A 519 -28.82 0.56 -6.48
CA PRO A 519 -28.76 1.74 -7.35
C PRO A 519 -27.34 2.29 -7.56
N LEU A 520 -26.27 1.53 -7.21
CA LEU A 520 -24.87 1.98 -7.24
C LEU A 520 -24.03 1.27 -8.33
N PRO A 521 -24.25 1.54 -9.64
CA PRO A 521 -23.56 0.84 -10.72
C PRO A 521 -22.06 1.17 -10.82
N SER A 522 -21.60 2.25 -10.19
CA SER A 522 -20.19 2.66 -10.16
C SER A 522 -19.39 2.15 -8.96
N LEU A 523 -20.01 1.47 -7.98
CA LEU A 523 -19.34 1.06 -6.74
C LEU A 523 -18.15 0.11 -7.00
N LEU A 524 -16.97 0.53 -6.56
CA LEU A 524 -15.68 -0.14 -6.75
C LEU A 524 -15.16 -0.73 -5.44
N VAL A 525 -15.36 -0.02 -4.32
CA VAL A 525 -14.89 -0.42 -2.98
C VAL A 525 -16.00 -0.24 -1.95
N LEU A 526 -16.13 -1.25 -1.07
CA LEU A 526 -17.08 -1.26 0.03
C LEU A 526 -16.40 -1.70 1.34
N HIS A 527 -16.39 -0.81 2.32
CA HIS A 527 -15.92 -1.08 3.68
C HIS A 527 -17.12 -1.35 4.61
N LEU A 528 -17.07 -2.47 5.32
CA LEU A 528 -18.08 -3.00 6.23
C LEU A 528 -17.44 -3.64 7.48
N GLU A 529 -16.19 -3.31 7.78
CA GLU A 529 -15.44 -3.81 8.93
C GLU A 529 -16.12 -3.44 10.26
N ARG A 530 -15.82 -4.17 11.35
CA ARG A 530 -16.35 -3.85 12.70
C ARG A 530 -17.89 -3.75 12.76
N ASN A 531 -18.60 -4.61 12.03
CA ASN A 531 -20.08 -4.70 12.01
C ASN A 531 -20.56 -6.04 12.62
N THR A 532 -21.85 -6.39 12.48
CA THR A 532 -22.44 -7.61 13.05
C THR A 532 -23.01 -8.57 11.99
N ILE A 533 -22.47 -8.55 10.77
CA ILE A 533 -22.97 -9.33 9.63
C ILE A 533 -22.71 -10.82 9.84
N GLY A 534 -23.77 -11.60 10.04
CA GLY A 534 -23.65 -13.04 10.41
C GLY A 534 -23.44 -14.03 9.26
N LYS A 535 -23.73 -13.63 8.01
CA LYS A 535 -23.70 -14.48 6.80
C LYS A 535 -23.75 -13.64 5.52
N LEU A 536 -23.25 -14.21 4.41
CA LEU A 536 -23.47 -13.69 3.05
C LEU A 536 -24.41 -14.62 2.28
N GLU A 537 -25.44 -14.09 1.63
CA GLU A 537 -26.53 -14.89 1.03
C GLU A 537 -26.65 -14.73 -0.49
N ARG A 538 -27.20 -15.75 -1.15
CA ARG A 538 -27.25 -15.88 -2.62
C ARG A 538 -28.19 -14.87 -3.31
N THR A 539 -29.07 -14.20 -2.57
CA THR A 539 -30.20 -13.43 -3.11
C THR A 539 -29.80 -12.02 -3.54
N GLY A 540 -29.13 -11.91 -4.70
CA GLY A 540 -28.98 -10.66 -5.45
C GLY A 540 -28.08 -9.59 -4.82
N GLN A 541 -27.31 -9.94 -3.79
CA GLN A 541 -26.61 -8.97 -2.95
C GLN A 541 -25.42 -8.28 -3.63
N LEU A 542 -24.68 -9.00 -4.48
CA LEU A 542 -23.54 -8.48 -5.25
C LEU A 542 -23.79 -8.44 -6.77
N SER A 543 -24.89 -9.05 -7.26
CA SER A 543 -25.28 -9.00 -8.69
C SER A 543 -25.56 -7.60 -9.22
N SER A 544 -25.81 -6.66 -8.32
CA SER A 544 -26.27 -5.31 -8.60
C SER A 544 -25.13 -4.28 -8.58
N VAL A 545 -23.92 -4.69 -8.20
CA VAL A 545 -22.70 -3.86 -8.13
C VAL A 545 -21.57 -4.47 -8.97
N PRO A 546 -21.72 -4.57 -10.30
CA PRO A 546 -20.84 -5.36 -11.16
C PRO A 546 -19.40 -4.84 -11.27
N LYS A 547 -19.16 -3.57 -10.89
CA LYS A 547 -17.80 -2.98 -10.83
C LYS A 547 -17.04 -3.32 -9.54
N LEU A 548 -17.67 -3.87 -8.50
CA LEU A 548 -17.05 -4.03 -7.18
C LEU A 548 -15.75 -4.87 -7.26
N ARG A 549 -14.65 -4.30 -6.79
CA ARG A 549 -13.28 -4.84 -6.76
C ARG A 549 -12.81 -5.17 -5.35
N GLY A 550 -13.07 -4.28 -4.39
CA GLY A 550 -12.68 -4.44 -2.99
C GLY A 550 -13.89 -4.63 -2.08
N LEU A 551 -13.91 -5.72 -1.31
CA LEU A 551 -14.92 -5.98 -0.29
C LEU A 551 -14.25 -6.31 1.04
N TYR A 552 -14.43 -5.42 2.01
CA TYR A 552 -13.83 -5.52 3.34
C TYR A 552 -14.90 -5.82 4.39
N LEU A 553 -14.76 -6.96 5.07
CA LEU A 553 -15.73 -7.51 6.04
C LEU A 553 -15.02 -7.96 7.34
N THR A 554 -13.79 -7.51 7.58
CA THR A 554 -12.97 -7.87 8.74
C THR A 554 -13.66 -7.50 10.07
N ASN A 555 -13.52 -8.34 11.10
CA ASN A 555 -14.13 -8.15 12.41
C ASN A 555 -15.67 -8.05 12.35
N ASN A 556 -16.30 -9.11 11.83
CA ASN A 556 -17.75 -9.31 11.78
C ASN A 556 -18.12 -10.67 12.42
N THR A 557 -19.39 -11.09 12.30
CA THR A 557 -19.87 -12.37 12.83
C THR A 557 -20.09 -13.43 11.74
N ILE A 558 -19.44 -13.29 10.56
CA ILE A 558 -19.70 -14.14 9.39
C ILE A 558 -19.35 -15.59 9.70
N SER A 559 -20.38 -16.42 9.78
CA SER A 559 -20.29 -17.87 10.01
C SER A 559 -20.26 -18.68 8.71
N THR A 560 -20.88 -18.16 7.65
CA THR A 560 -21.12 -18.85 6.38
C THR A 560 -21.19 -17.89 5.19
N ILE A 561 -20.76 -18.37 4.02
CA ILE A 561 -20.88 -17.68 2.73
C ILE A 561 -21.62 -18.63 1.79
N ALA A 562 -22.85 -18.27 1.39
CA ALA A 562 -23.68 -19.14 0.58
C ALA A 562 -23.08 -19.35 -0.83
N PRO A 563 -23.23 -20.55 -1.44
CA PRO A 563 -22.73 -20.81 -2.79
C PRO A 563 -23.31 -19.81 -3.80
N GLY A 564 -22.43 -19.02 -4.41
CA GLY A 564 -22.79 -17.96 -5.35
C GLY A 564 -23.24 -16.62 -4.73
N ALA A 565 -23.03 -16.38 -3.43
CA ALA A 565 -23.18 -15.04 -2.85
C ALA A 565 -22.21 -14.02 -3.50
N LEU A 566 -21.00 -14.48 -3.87
CA LEU A 566 -19.96 -13.70 -4.56
C LEU A 566 -20.12 -13.68 -6.10
N ASN A 567 -21.30 -14.01 -6.64
CA ASN A 567 -21.51 -14.04 -8.09
C ASN A 567 -21.42 -12.63 -8.72
N SER A 568 -20.86 -12.56 -9.93
CA SER A 568 -20.69 -11.38 -10.81
C SER A 568 -19.73 -10.28 -10.37
N ALA A 569 -19.50 -10.11 -9.07
CA ALA A 569 -18.50 -9.17 -8.59
C ALA A 569 -17.11 -9.65 -9.02
N HIS A 570 -16.44 -8.85 -9.85
CA HIS A 570 -15.04 -9.06 -10.22
C HIS A 570 -14.18 -8.54 -9.06
N LEU A 571 -14.29 -9.22 -7.90
CA LEU A 571 -13.51 -8.90 -6.72
C LEU A 571 -12.06 -9.29 -6.96
N ASP A 572 -11.17 -8.33 -6.74
CA ASP A 572 -9.73 -8.53 -6.69
C ASP A 572 -9.28 -8.75 -5.24
N THR A 573 -9.97 -8.15 -4.27
CA THR A 573 -9.67 -8.21 -2.82
C THR A 573 -10.91 -8.57 -2.01
N LEU A 574 -10.79 -9.60 -1.15
CA LEU A 574 -11.82 -10.03 -0.21
C LEU A 574 -11.21 -10.23 1.18
N HIS A 575 -11.56 -9.35 2.12
CA HIS A 575 -11.10 -9.43 3.50
C HIS A 575 -12.21 -9.95 4.41
N LEU A 576 -11.99 -11.14 4.99
CA LEU A 576 -12.91 -11.83 5.90
C LEU A 576 -12.26 -12.09 7.27
N GLY A 577 -11.19 -11.35 7.62
CA GLY A 577 -10.44 -11.60 8.85
C GLY A 577 -11.28 -11.43 10.13
N SER A 578 -10.89 -12.08 11.22
CA SER A 578 -11.57 -11.99 12.53
C SER A 578 -13.08 -12.23 12.45
N ASN A 579 -13.50 -13.31 11.78
CA ASN A 579 -14.90 -13.72 11.63
C ASN A 579 -15.15 -15.11 12.26
N GLN A 580 -16.34 -15.68 12.07
CA GLN A 580 -16.79 -16.93 12.69
C GLN A 580 -16.79 -18.12 11.72
N LEU A 581 -16.00 -18.06 10.64
CA LEU A 581 -15.88 -19.18 9.69
C LEU A 581 -15.23 -20.38 10.37
N ALA A 582 -15.87 -21.55 10.26
CA ALA A 582 -15.38 -22.83 10.78
C ALA A 582 -14.62 -23.66 9.72
N GLU A 583 -14.84 -23.36 8.44
CA GLU A 583 -14.20 -24.01 7.28
C GLU A 583 -13.88 -22.98 6.20
N VAL A 584 -12.98 -23.33 5.26
CA VAL A 584 -12.69 -22.48 4.09
C VAL A 584 -13.92 -22.49 3.15
N PRO A 585 -14.50 -21.32 2.79
CA PRO A 585 -15.79 -21.21 2.09
C PRO A 585 -15.69 -21.55 0.59
N THR A 586 -15.24 -22.76 0.27
CA THR A 586 -14.88 -23.25 -1.07
C THR A 586 -16.02 -23.06 -2.08
N ASP A 587 -17.25 -23.44 -1.73
CA ASP A 587 -18.42 -23.28 -2.61
C ASP A 587 -18.88 -21.82 -2.72
N GLY A 588 -18.63 -20.99 -1.71
CA GLY A 588 -18.85 -19.54 -1.76
C GLY A 588 -17.90 -18.86 -2.76
N LEU A 589 -16.64 -19.30 -2.79
CA LEU A 589 -15.59 -18.85 -3.71
C LEU A 589 -15.75 -19.39 -5.15
N SER A 590 -16.72 -20.28 -5.42
CA SER A 590 -16.89 -21.01 -6.70
C SER A 590 -16.98 -20.17 -7.98
N LYS A 591 -17.19 -18.85 -7.88
CA LYS A 591 -17.25 -17.89 -9.00
C LYS A 591 -16.41 -16.63 -8.82
N ALA A 592 -15.59 -16.52 -7.78
CA ALA A 592 -14.73 -15.37 -7.51
C ALA A 592 -13.45 -15.38 -8.38
N SER A 593 -13.57 -15.58 -9.70
CA SER A 593 -12.45 -15.92 -10.59
C SER A 593 -11.48 -14.78 -10.93
N SER A 594 -11.68 -13.59 -10.35
CA SER A 594 -10.71 -12.47 -10.39
C SER A 594 -9.92 -12.34 -9.09
N LEU A 595 -10.29 -13.05 -8.02
CA LEU A 595 -9.81 -12.80 -6.67
C LEU A 595 -8.29 -13.00 -6.58
N THR A 596 -7.56 -11.91 -6.31
CA THR A 596 -6.11 -11.87 -6.17
C THR A 596 -5.67 -11.93 -4.70
N GLU A 597 -6.47 -11.38 -3.79
CA GLU A 597 -6.15 -11.26 -2.37
C GLU A 597 -7.31 -11.76 -1.49
N LEU A 598 -7.01 -12.75 -0.64
CA LEU A 598 -7.96 -13.34 0.30
C LEU A 598 -7.38 -13.34 1.71
N CYS A 599 -8.04 -12.65 2.64
CA CYS A 599 -7.68 -12.66 4.06
C CYS A 599 -8.73 -13.45 4.87
N LEU A 600 -8.29 -14.53 5.52
CA LEU A 600 -9.07 -15.38 6.44
C LEU A 600 -8.52 -15.34 7.88
N SER A 601 -7.41 -14.65 8.14
CA SER A 601 -6.72 -14.60 9.44
C SER A 601 -7.67 -14.30 10.62
N GLY A 602 -7.50 -14.97 11.75
CA GLY A 602 -8.35 -14.82 12.94
C GLY A 602 -9.74 -15.47 12.88
N ASN A 603 -10.05 -16.29 11.87
CA ASN A 603 -11.24 -17.16 11.86
C ASN A 603 -10.99 -18.50 12.58
N SER A 604 -12.05 -19.18 13.03
CA SER A 604 -11.94 -20.43 13.81
C SER A 604 -11.74 -21.71 12.97
N ILE A 605 -11.00 -21.64 11.86
CA ILE A 605 -10.83 -22.75 10.90
C ILE A 605 -9.69 -23.67 11.36
N ARG A 606 -10.05 -24.76 12.06
CA ARG A 606 -9.08 -25.77 12.56
C ARG A 606 -8.51 -26.70 11.49
N TRP A 607 -9.16 -26.81 10.32
CA TRP A 607 -8.71 -27.72 9.25
C TRP A 607 -8.94 -27.12 7.86
N VAL A 608 -7.93 -27.22 6.99
CA VAL A 608 -8.06 -26.90 5.55
C VAL A 608 -8.14 -28.19 4.74
N GLY A 609 -9.29 -28.43 4.13
CA GLY A 609 -9.56 -29.62 3.31
C GLY A 609 -8.82 -29.66 1.97
N PRO A 610 -8.84 -30.80 1.26
CA PRO A 610 -8.30 -30.90 -0.10
C PRO A 610 -9.06 -29.96 -1.05
N LYS A 611 -8.35 -29.33 -1.99
CA LYS A 611 -8.90 -28.45 -3.04
C LYS A 611 -9.63 -27.19 -2.53
N ALA A 612 -9.44 -26.80 -1.26
CA ALA A 612 -10.14 -25.67 -0.64
C ALA A 612 -10.01 -24.32 -1.40
N PHE A 613 -8.87 -24.09 -2.05
CA PHE A 613 -8.62 -22.87 -2.85
C PHE A 613 -8.69 -23.12 -4.37
N LEU A 614 -9.07 -24.33 -4.81
CA LEU A 614 -9.13 -24.68 -6.23
C LEU A 614 -10.01 -23.73 -7.08
N PRO A 615 -11.16 -23.19 -6.61
CA PRO A 615 -11.96 -22.27 -7.41
C PRO A 615 -11.28 -20.94 -7.78
N VAL A 616 -10.42 -20.43 -6.89
CA VAL A 616 -9.68 -19.17 -7.07
C VAL A 616 -8.22 -19.39 -7.49
N SER A 617 -7.82 -20.65 -7.68
CA SER A 617 -6.42 -21.06 -7.89
C SER A 617 -5.67 -20.35 -9.03
N LYS A 618 -6.37 -19.87 -10.05
CA LYS A 618 -5.78 -19.15 -11.20
C LYS A 618 -5.53 -17.67 -10.93
N SER A 619 -6.38 -17.03 -10.13
CA SER A 619 -6.34 -15.59 -9.86
C SER A 619 -5.59 -15.24 -8.58
N LEU A 620 -5.65 -16.12 -7.56
CA LEU A 620 -5.13 -15.82 -6.24
C LEU A 620 -3.61 -15.61 -6.27
N ARG A 621 -3.16 -14.54 -5.61
CA ARG A 621 -1.77 -14.10 -5.44
C ARG A 621 -1.40 -14.04 -3.96
N GLN A 622 -2.28 -13.50 -3.13
CA GLN A 622 -2.04 -13.26 -1.71
C GLN A 622 -3.09 -14.01 -0.87
N LEU A 623 -2.64 -14.84 0.07
CA LEU A 623 -3.49 -15.63 0.96
C LEU A 623 -3.01 -15.50 2.41
N TYR A 624 -3.84 -14.89 3.25
CA TYR A 624 -3.56 -14.69 4.67
C TYR A 624 -4.45 -15.59 5.54
N MET A 625 -3.82 -16.38 6.41
CA MET A 625 -4.44 -17.39 7.27
C MET A 625 -3.79 -17.44 8.67
N ASP A 626 -3.41 -16.28 9.21
CA ASP A 626 -2.73 -16.15 10.50
C ASP A 626 -3.70 -16.22 11.69
N ASP A 627 -3.22 -16.66 12.86
CA ASP A 627 -3.94 -16.64 14.14
C ASP A 627 -5.33 -17.33 14.13
N MET A 628 -5.51 -18.35 13.28
CA MET A 628 -6.77 -19.08 13.09
C MET A 628 -6.94 -20.29 14.01
N GLY A 629 -5.90 -20.66 14.76
CA GLY A 629 -5.87 -21.92 15.50
C GLY A 629 -5.89 -23.16 14.59
N LEU A 630 -5.40 -23.02 13.36
CA LEU A 630 -5.36 -24.08 12.35
C LEU A 630 -4.46 -25.24 12.81
N GLU A 631 -5.04 -26.44 12.96
CA GLU A 631 -4.35 -27.64 13.50
C GLU A 631 -3.72 -28.48 12.38
N LYS A 632 -4.38 -28.59 11.22
CA LYS A 632 -3.90 -29.44 10.11
C LYS A 632 -4.39 -28.97 8.73
N MET A 633 -3.58 -29.17 7.70
CA MET A 633 -3.96 -28.99 6.30
C MET A 633 -3.91 -30.33 5.54
N SER A 634 -4.80 -30.51 4.57
CA SER A 634 -4.70 -31.62 3.60
C SER A 634 -3.51 -31.40 2.66
N ARG A 635 -2.89 -32.49 2.17
CA ARG A 635 -1.77 -32.41 1.20
C ARG A 635 -2.17 -31.66 -0.07
N ASP A 636 -3.40 -31.89 -0.54
CA ASP A 636 -3.94 -31.26 -1.76
C ASP A 636 -4.71 -29.96 -1.46
N SER A 637 -4.54 -29.34 -0.28
CA SER A 637 -5.27 -28.11 0.11
C SER A 637 -4.96 -26.92 -0.79
N LEU A 638 -3.68 -26.74 -1.13
CA LEU A 638 -3.15 -25.65 -1.96
C LEU A 638 -3.02 -26.02 -3.45
N VAL A 639 -3.64 -27.13 -3.89
CA VAL A 639 -3.49 -27.65 -5.25
C VAL A 639 -4.03 -26.66 -6.30
N GLY A 640 -3.25 -26.47 -7.37
CA GLY A 640 -3.56 -25.56 -8.47
C GLY A 640 -3.06 -24.12 -8.30
N LEU A 641 -2.71 -23.68 -7.08
CA LEU A 641 -2.18 -22.33 -6.84
C LEU A 641 -0.81 -22.10 -7.51
N GLY A 642 0.04 -23.13 -7.54
CA GLY A 642 1.20 -23.22 -8.43
C GLY A 642 2.14 -22.01 -8.37
N SER A 643 2.55 -21.53 -9.54
CA SER A 643 3.32 -20.29 -9.71
C SER A 643 2.51 -19.00 -9.56
N GLY A 644 1.20 -19.09 -9.27
CA GLY A 644 0.33 -17.92 -9.09
C GLY A 644 0.42 -17.30 -7.69
N LEU A 645 0.57 -18.10 -6.64
CA LEU A 645 0.58 -17.59 -5.27
C LEU A 645 1.94 -16.97 -4.90
N THR A 646 1.95 -15.66 -4.65
CA THR A 646 3.13 -14.88 -4.25
C THR A 646 3.24 -14.68 -2.73
N THR A 647 2.12 -14.60 -2.00
CA THR A 647 2.12 -14.47 -0.53
C THR A 647 1.29 -15.55 0.15
N LEU A 648 1.89 -16.25 1.11
CA LEU A 648 1.22 -17.22 1.99
C LEU A 648 1.54 -16.93 3.45
N SER A 649 0.55 -16.46 4.20
CA SER A 649 0.70 -16.16 5.63
C SER A 649 -0.07 -17.18 6.48
N LEU A 650 0.63 -17.80 7.42
CA LEU A 650 0.17 -18.95 8.25
C LEU A 650 0.63 -18.82 9.71
N GLY A 651 0.99 -17.60 10.17
CA GLY A 651 1.54 -17.38 11.50
C GLY A 651 0.56 -17.68 12.63
N GLY A 652 1.06 -17.96 13.84
CA GLY A 652 0.22 -18.06 15.06
C GLY A 652 -0.74 -19.26 15.12
N ASN A 653 -0.57 -20.25 14.24
CA ASN A 653 -1.41 -21.44 14.16
C ASN A 653 -0.86 -22.62 14.98
N GLN A 654 -1.58 -23.75 14.96
CA GLN A 654 -1.26 -24.97 15.70
C GLN A 654 -0.75 -26.09 14.78
N LEU A 655 -0.09 -25.73 13.67
CA LEU A 655 0.41 -26.70 12.69
C LEU A 655 1.65 -27.45 13.21
N GLU A 656 1.52 -28.77 13.34
CA GLU A 656 2.65 -29.69 13.49
C GLU A 656 3.26 -30.09 12.13
N GLU A 657 2.40 -30.34 11.13
CA GLU A 657 2.75 -30.71 9.75
C GLU A 657 2.30 -29.62 8.75
N LEU A 658 2.93 -29.56 7.58
CA LEU A 658 2.56 -28.69 6.46
C LEU A 658 2.34 -29.50 5.15
N PRO A 659 1.52 -29.01 4.21
CA PRO A 659 1.39 -29.60 2.88
C PRO A 659 2.68 -29.39 2.06
N ASP A 660 2.81 -30.09 0.93
CA ASP A 660 3.99 -29.93 0.09
C ASP A 660 4.01 -28.56 -0.62
N LEU A 661 4.90 -27.67 -0.16
CA LEU A 661 5.09 -26.34 -0.72
C LEU A 661 5.92 -26.35 -2.02
N SER A 662 6.45 -27.50 -2.48
CA SER A 662 7.24 -27.61 -3.72
C SER A 662 6.50 -27.12 -4.96
N GLN A 663 5.17 -27.20 -4.96
CA GLN A 663 4.31 -26.74 -6.05
C GLN A 663 4.19 -25.21 -6.12
N LEU A 664 4.49 -24.49 -5.03
CA LEU A 664 4.33 -23.04 -4.92
C LEU A 664 5.58 -22.30 -5.44
N THR A 665 5.88 -22.49 -6.73
CA THR A 665 7.12 -22.02 -7.36
C THR A 665 7.19 -20.50 -7.54
N GLY A 666 6.05 -19.79 -7.44
CA GLY A 666 5.96 -18.33 -7.49
C GLY A 666 6.01 -17.65 -6.12
N LEU A 667 6.22 -18.41 -5.04
CA LEU A 667 6.08 -17.88 -3.68
C LEU A 667 7.20 -16.90 -3.34
N GLU A 668 6.80 -15.69 -2.98
CA GLU A 668 7.65 -14.52 -2.77
C GLU A 668 7.71 -14.09 -1.29
N VAL A 669 6.64 -14.30 -0.54
CA VAL A 669 6.52 -14.00 0.90
C VAL A 669 5.88 -15.19 1.59
N ILE A 670 6.49 -15.67 2.67
CA ILE A 670 5.93 -16.73 3.49
C ILE A 670 6.13 -16.46 4.99
N ASN A 671 5.06 -16.58 5.77
CA ASN A 671 5.08 -16.49 7.22
C ASN A 671 4.65 -17.82 7.85
N LEU A 672 5.57 -18.51 8.53
CA LEU A 672 5.30 -19.72 9.31
C LEU A 672 5.56 -19.52 10.82
N ALA A 673 5.77 -18.27 11.27
CA ALA A 673 6.19 -17.98 12.64
C ALA A 673 5.12 -18.41 13.67
N HIS A 674 5.57 -18.79 14.87
CA HIS A 674 4.69 -19.19 15.98
C HIS A 674 3.79 -20.41 15.69
N ASN A 675 4.27 -21.38 14.90
CA ASN A 675 3.65 -22.71 14.76
C ASN A 675 4.42 -23.77 15.58
N PRO A 676 3.75 -24.78 16.16
CA PRO A 676 4.36 -25.84 16.97
C PRO A 676 4.97 -26.99 16.12
N LEU A 677 5.65 -26.66 15.02
CA LEU A 677 6.10 -27.61 13.99
C LEU A 677 6.83 -28.85 14.57
N LEU A 678 6.48 -30.04 14.07
CA LEU A 678 7.08 -31.32 14.46
C LEU A 678 8.33 -31.60 13.64
N CYS A 679 9.50 -31.33 14.21
CA CYS A 679 10.79 -31.58 13.58
C CYS A 679 11.21 -33.04 13.70
N ASP A 680 10.59 -33.88 12.88
CA ASP A 680 10.99 -35.25 12.59
C ASP A 680 11.07 -35.50 11.07
N CYS A 681 11.09 -36.75 10.62
CA CYS A 681 11.18 -37.06 9.19
C CYS A 681 9.94 -36.68 8.35
N THR A 682 8.79 -36.37 8.97
CA THR A 682 7.59 -35.89 8.26
C THR A 682 7.80 -34.48 7.69
N LEU A 683 8.54 -33.62 8.40
CA LEU A 683 8.79 -32.22 8.05
C LEU A 683 10.02 -32.04 7.12
N LEU A 684 10.70 -33.13 6.75
CA LEU A 684 11.82 -33.13 5.81
C LEU A 684 11.53 -32.44 4.45
N PRO A 685 10.33 -32.53 3.85
CA PRO A 685 10.01 -31.78 2.62
C PRO A 685 10.08 -30.27 2.83
N LEU A 686 9.59 -29.75 3.97
CA LEU A 686 9.69 -28.33 4.30
C LEU A 686 11.17 -27.91 4.44
N ARG A 687 12.00 -28.67 5.17
CA ARG A 687 13.43 -28.33 5.28
C ARG A 687 14.09 -28.25 3.89
N ARG A 688 13.86 -29.24 3.01
CA ARG A 688 14.43 -29.25 1.66
C ARG A 688 13.96 -28.08 0.81
N TRP A 689 12.67 -27.75 0.90
CA TRP A 689 12.11 -26.57 0.24
C TRP A 689 12.77 -25.29 0.78
N MET A 690 12.92 -25.15 2.09
CA MET A 690 13.64 -24.04 2.74
C MET A 690 15.14 -23.99 2.39
N GLU A 691 15.78 -25.10 2.03
CA GLU A 691 17.18 -25.12 1.56
C GLU A 691 17.31 -24.68 0.09
N ASN A 692 16.36 -25.07 -0.76
CA ASN A 692 16.34 -24.74 -2.18
C ASN A 692 15.81 -23.32 -2.48
N VAL A 693 15.05 -22.71 -1.56
CA VAL A 693 14.32 -21.45 -1.76
C VAL A 693 14.98 -20.30 -1.02
N SER A 694 15.32 -19.23 -1.76
CA SER A 694 16.06 -18.05 -1.28
C SER A 694 15.26 -17.08 -0.40
N LEU A 695 14.12 -17.52 0.16
CA LEU A 695 13.26 -16.69 0.99
C LEU A 695 13.83 -16.52 2.42
N LYS A 696 13.68 -15.29 2.92
CA LYS A 696 13.81 -14.96 4.34
C LYS A 696 12.49 -15.28 5.03
N MET A 697 12.50 -16.28 5.90
CA MET A 697 11.33 -16.78 6.62
C MET A 697 11.75 -17.36 7.96
N THR A 698 10.87 -17.27 8.94
CA THR A 698 11.06 -17.85 10.27
C THR A 698 10.17 -19.07 10.42
N ALA A 699 10.79 -20.24 10.57
CA ALA A 699 10.09 -21.47 10.95
C ALA A 699 10.91 -22.16 12.05
N THR A 700 10.27 -22.44 13.18
CA THR A 700 10.89 -22.98 14.39
C THR A 700 10.18 -24.24 14.84
N CYS A 701 10.92 -25.22 15.33
CA CYS A 701 10.34 -26.44 15.88
C CYS A 701 9.56 -26.14 17.17
N GLY A 702 8.34 -26.67 17.28
CA GLY A 702 7.63 -26.79 18.56
C GLY A 702 7.96 -28.12 19.26
N HIS A 703 8.06 -29.18 18.47
CA HIS A 703 8.25 -30.56 18.92
C HIS A 703 9.34 -31.27 18.08
N PRO A 704 9.93 -32.37 18.60
CA PRO A 704 9.92 -32.80 19.99
C PRO A 704 10.69 -31.79 20.91
N PRO A 705 10.55 -31.88 22.25
CA PRO A 705 10.99 -30.82 23.18
C PRO A 705 12.47 -30.43 23.10
N GLU A 706 13.34 -31.36 22.66
CA GLU A 706 14.78 -31.19 22.53
C GLU A 706 15.17 -30.14 21.47
N PHE A 707 14.28 -29.89 20.50
CA PHE A 707 14.50 -28.94 19.41
C PHE A 707 13.65 -27.67 19.53
N ARG A 708 12.86 -27.53 20.60
CA ARG A 708 11.89 -26.45 20.76
C ARG A 708 12.55 -25.06 20.64
N GLY A 709 12.04 -24.24 19.72
CA GLY A 709 12.56 -22.90 19.42
C GLY A 709 13.77 -22.87 18.48
N GLN A 710 14.33 -24.00 18.07
CA GLN A 710 15.39 -24.06 17.06
C GLN A 710 14.81 -23.87 15.65
N SER A 711 15.60 -23.28 14.75
CA SER A 711 15.23 -23.07 13.34
C SER A 711 15.19 -24.40 12.57
N VAL A 712 14.14 -24.62 11.79
CA VAL A 712 13.91 -25.86 11.02
C VAL A 712 15.05 -26.17 10.03
N ARG A 713 15.76 -25.15 9.53
CA ARG A 713 16.94 -25.33 8.65
C ARG A 713 18.13 -25.96 9.37
N ASP A 714 18.25 -25.79 10.69
CA ASP A 714 19.48 -26.02 11.44
C ASP A 714 19.46 -27.30 12.32
N VAL A 715 18.29 -27.91 12.51
CA VAL A 715 18.14 -29.11 13.37
C VAL A 715 18.74 -30.36 12.73
N HIS A 716 19.50 -31.12 13.52
CA HIS A 716 20.25 -32.27 13.04
C HIS A 716 19.43 -33.57 12.87
N VAL A 717 18.23 -33.65 13.45
CA VAL A 717 17.32 -34.83 13.39
C VAL A 717 17.07 -35.34 11.98
N PHE A 718 16.95 -34.41 11.02
CA PHE A 718 16.70 -34.68 9.62
C PHE A 718 17.83 -35.49 8.94
N LYS A 719 19.05 -35.49 9.50
CA LYS A 719 20.22 -36.24 8.97
C LYS A 719 20.13 -37.75 9.21
N SER A 720 19.25 -38.17 10.12
CA SER A 720 18.90 -39.58 10.34
C SER A 720 17.78 -40.08 9.43
N CYS A 721 17.16 -39.21 8.63
CA CYS A 721 15.96 -39.56 7.87
C CYS A 721 16.28 -40.31 6.56
N PRO A 722 15.54 -41.38 6.25
CA PRO A 722 15.76 -42.16 5.04
C PRO A 722 15.55 -41.28 3.79
N GLY A 723 16.60 -41.18 2.97
CA GLY A 723 16.59 -40.43 1.72
C GLY A 723 17.35 -39.10 1.72
N GLU A 724 18.04 -38.69 2.80
CA GLU A 724 18.95 -37.51 2.75
C GLU A 724 20.18 -37.74 1.85
N SER A 725 20.56 -38.99 1.60
CA SER A 725 21.77 -39.39 0.85
C SER A 725 21.62 -39.27 -0.68
N ALA A 726 21.46 -38.04 -1.20
CA ALA A 726 21.48 -37.77 -2.65
C ALA A 726 22.05 -36.37 -2.99
N SER A 727 23.23 -36.36 -3.62
CA SER A 727 24.00 -35.19 -4.14
C SER A 727 25.01 -34.55 -3.16
N PRO A 728 26.15 -33.99 -3.64
CA PRO A 728 27.39 -34.10 -2.87
C PRO A 728 28.16 -32.80 -2.55
N GLY A 729 28.79 -32.79 -1.38
CA GLY A 729 30.17 -32.29 -1.25
C GLY A 729 30.41 -30.98 -0.49
N LYS A 730 30.83 -31.11 0.78
CA LYS A 730 32.09 -30.52 1.28
C LYS A 730 32.55 -31.17 2.59
N THR A 731 33.87 -31.16 2.80
CA THR A 731 34.64 -32.03 3.71
C THR A 731 34.60 -31.64 5.19
N LEU A 732 34.75 -32.63 6.08
CA LEU A 732 34.92 -32.44 7.53
C LEU A 732 36.34 -31.98 7.91
N LYS A 733 36.41 -31.23 9.02
CA LYS A 733 37.44 -31.29 10.09
C LYS A 733 36.63 -31.17 11.40
N GLY A 734 36.70 -32.07 12.39
CA GLY A 734 37.85 -32.38 13.27
C GLY A 734 37.85 -31.36 14.42
N PHE A 735 37.75 -31.67 15.72
CA PHE A 735 38.09 -32.86 16.54
C PHE A 735 36.87 -33.31 17.40
N LYS A 736 36.67 -34.57 17.85
CA LYS A 736 37.45 -35.43 18.79
C LYS A 736 37.62 -34.83 20.18
N ASP A 737 37.49 -35.56 21.29
CA ASP A 737 36.93 -36.90 21.60
C ASP A 737 36.05 -36.68 22.91
N THR A 738 35.40 -37.59 23.65
CA THR A 738 35.68 -38.97 24.08
C THR A 738 34.41 -39.79 24.43
N LYS A 739 34.64 -41.03 24.87
CA LYS A 739 33.78 -42.11 25.41
C LYS A 739 33.12 -41.73 26.76
N SER A 740 31.88 -42.13 27.12
CA SER A 740 31.18 -43.44 27.10
C SER A 740 31.54 -44.39 28.26
N ILE A 741 30.54 -44.73 29.09
CA ILE A 741 30.35 -45.96 29.90
C ILE A 741 28.85 -46.12 30.18
N ASN A 742 28.38 -47.37 30.25
CA ASN A 742 27.02 -47.76 30.63
C ASN A 742 27.16 -49.06 31.47
N PRO A 743 26.43 -49.25 32.59
CA PRO A 743 25.43 -50.34 32.55
C PRO A 743 24.17 -50.15 33.44
N LYS A 744 23.15 -50.96 33.11
CA LYS A 744 21.98 -51.34 33.92
C LYS A 744 22.20 -52.74 34.52
N PRO A 745 21.31 -53.31 35.37
CA PRO A 745 20.39 -52.71 36.35
C PRO A 745 20.41 -53.45 37.72
N THR A 746 19.63 -52.99 38.71
CA THR A 746 19.18 -53.86 39.82
C THR A 746 17.80 -53.47 40.38
N LEU A 747 16.98 -54.46 40.72
CA LEU A 747 15.77 -54.31 41.53
C LEU A 747 16.08 -54.59 43.01
N LEU A 748 15.33 -53.96 43.91
CA LEU A 748 14.99 -54.54 45.21
C LEU A 748 13.50 -54.35 45.51
N LYS A 749 12.86 -55.38 46.07
CA LYS A 749 11.46 -55.38 46.53
C LYS A 749 11.43 -55.35 48.06
N VAL A 750 10.45 -54.62 48.63
CA VAL A 750 9.88 -54.91 49.97
C VAL A 750 8.35 -54.80 49.87
N THR A 751 7.62 -55.51 50.73
CA THR A 751 6.19 -55.84 50.60
C THR A 751 5.23 -54.93 51.39
N MET A 752 3.92 -55.07 51.13
CA MET A 752 2.83 -54.22 51.65
C MET A 752 2.30 -54.63 53.06
N ALA A 753 1.74 -53.66 53.78
CA ALA A 753 0.66 -53.84 54.76
C ALA A 753 -0.36 -52.66 54.71
N LYS A 754 -1.53 -52.79 55.36
CA LYS A 754 -2.73 -51.94 55.13
C LYS A 754 -3.02 -50.91 56.24
N ALA A 755 -3.62 -49.76 55.88
CA ALA A 755 -4.43 -48.91 56.78
C ALA A 755 -5.52 -48.12 55.99
N LYS A 756 -6.48 -47.46 56.67
CA LYS A 756 -7.68 -46.80 56.08
C LYS A 756 -7.69 -45.25 56.21
N PRO A 757 -8.51 -44.51 55.43
CA PRO A 757 -8.44 -43.05 55.32
C PRO A 757 -9.50 -42.24 56.12
N GLY A 758 -9.24 -40.93 56.24
CA GLY A 758 -10.12 -39.84 56.72
C GLY A 758 -9.29 -38.53 56.79
N LYS A 759 -9.81 -37.30 56.96
CA LYS A 759 -11.15 -36.66 56.91
C LYS A 759 -10.91 -35.14 56.68
N ALA A 760 -11.86 -34.36 56.15
CA ALA A 760 -11.68 -32.91 55.92
C ALA A 760 -12.95 -32.06 56.13
N LYS A 761 -12.80 -30.82 56.66
CA LYS A 761 -13.78 -29.69 56.81
C LYS A 761 -13.21 -28.62 57.78
N PRO A 762 -13.80 -27.40 58.00
CA PRO A 762 -14.73 -26.59 57.16
C PRO A 762 -14.47 -25.04 57.11
N MET A 763 -15.01 -24.39 56.06
CA MET A 763 -15.73 -23.08 55.96
C MET A 763 -15.66 -21.94 57.01
N PRO A 764 -15.89 -20.68 56.57
CA PRO A 764 -17.07 -19.93 57.05
C PRO A 764 -17.94 -19.28 55.94
N THR A 765 -19.01 -18.56 56.32
CA THR A 765 -20.15 -18.07 55.47
C THR A 765 -20.85 -16.85 56.14
N LYS A 766 -21.90 -16.17 55.65
CA LYS A 766 -22.93 -16.46 54.60
C LYS A 766 -23.22 -15.16 53.75
N PRO A 767 -24.42 -14.55 53.48
CA PRO A 767 -25.84 -14.80 53.80
C PRO A 767 -26.67 -15.29 52.57
N LYS A 768 -27.97 -14.92 52.45
CA LYS A 768 -28.91 -15.23 51.33
C LYS A 768 -30.10 -14.25 51.28
N ALA A 769 -30.81 -14.19 50.14
CA ALA A 769 -32.23 -13.76 50.02
C ALA A 769 -33.10 -14.87 49.36
N LYS A 770 -34.43 -14.67 49.24
CA LYS A 770 -35.44 -15.71 48.93
C LYS A 770 -36.10 -15.57 47.52
N PRO A 771 -36.64 -16.66 46.93
CA PRO A 771 -37.33 -16.65 45.63
C PRO A 771 -38.86 -16.46 45.72
N LEU A 772 -39.53 -16.04 44.63
CA LEU A 772 -41.00 -16.01 44.51
C LEU A 772 -41.53 -16.08 43.07
N LYS A 773 -42.30 -17.16 42.80
CA LYS A 773 -43.45 -17.37 41.88
C LYS A 773 -43.57 -16.62 40.52
N ASN A 774 -43.81 -17.42 39.46
CA ASN A 774 -44.41 -16.99 38.19
C ASN A 774 -45.84 -16.42 38.34
N PRO A 775 -46.22 -15.43 37.53
CA PRO A 775 -47.60 -15.16 37.12
C PRO A 775 -47.97 -15.91 35.81
N LYS A 776 -49.26 -15.83 35.42
CA LYS A 776 -49.82 -16.48 34.21
C LYS A 776 -49.93 -15.50 33.03
N ALA A 777 -50.02 -16.04 31.82
CA ALA A 777 -50.50 -15.28 30.65
C ALA A 777 -52.03 -15.02 30.76
N PRO A 778 -52.52 -13.85 30.29
CA PRO A 778 -53.93 -13.61 30.01
C PRO A 778 -54.30 -14.00 28.58
N ALA A 779 -55.56 -14.38 28.35
CA ALA A 779 -56.10 -14.67 27.03
C ALA A 779 -56.86 -13.47 26.41
N SER A 780 -57.12 -13.58 25.12
CA SER A 780 -57.78 -12.62 24.24
C SER A 780 -59.08 -11.96 24.74
N GLN A 781 -59.30 -10.71 24.33
CA GLN A 781 -60.63 -10.17 24.07
C GLN A 781 -60.70 -9.46 22.70
N LYS A 782 -61.92 -9.26 22.20
CA LYS A 782 -62.23 -8.96 20.79
C LYS A 782 -62.72 -7.51 20.61
N THR A 783 -62.36 -6.85 19.50
CA THR A 783 -63.26 -6.11 18.57
C THR A 783 -62.47 -5.31 17.49
N ARG A 784 -63.00 -4.80 16.36
CA ARG A 784 -63.95 -5.34 15.35
C ARG A 784 -64.14 -4.35 14.16
N ARG A 785 -63.70 -4.71 12.93
CA ARG A 785 -63.92 -3.99 11.64
C ARG A 785 -63.24 -2.60 11.57
N LEU A 786 -63.04 -1.91 10.43
CA LEU A 786 -63.57 -1.98 9.04
C LEU A 786 -62.45 -2.23 7.99
N ILE A 787 -62.67 -2.95 6.87
CA ILE A 787 -63.11 -2.47 5.53
C ILE A 787 -62.20 -1.33 5.01
N LYS A 788 -61.48 -1.45 3.87
CA LYS A 788 -61.99 -1.79 2.52
C LYS A 788 -60.91 -2.41 1.60
N SER A 789 -61.34 -3.05 0.51
CA SER A 789 -60.48 -3.60 -0.55
C SER A 789 -60.46 -2.73 -1.82
N ARG A 790 -59.46 -2.93 -2.69
CA ARG A 790 -59.57 -2.68 -4.13
C ARG A 790 -58.73 -3.67 -4.94
N LYS A 791 -59.25 -4.10 -6.10
CA LYS A 791 -58.59 -4.96 -7.09
C LYS A 791 -58.33 -4.16 -8.37
N SER A 792 -57.17 -4.38 -8.99
CA SER A 792 -56.87 -4.31 -10.43
C SER A 792 -55.35 -4.56 -10.55
N VAL A 793 -54.81 -5.53 -11.28
CA VAL A 793 -55.09 -5.92 -12.68
C VAL A 793 -54.91 -4.73 -13.61
N MET A 794 -53.66 -4.40 -13.93
CA MET A 794 -53.04 -4.96 -15.14
C MET A 794 -51.53 -5.16 -14.92
#